data_AF-A0A6N6PW46-F1
#
_entry.id   AF-A0A6N6PW46-F1
#
_cell.length_a   1.000
_cell.length_b   1.000
_cell.length_c   1.000
_cell.angle_alpha   90.00
_cell.angle_beta   90.00
_cell.angle_gamma   90.00
#
_symmetry.space_group_name_H-M   'P 1'
#
loop_
_entity.id
_entity.type
_entity.pdbx_description
1 polymer ?
#
loop_
_entity_poly.entity_id
_entity_poly.type
_entity_poly.pdbx_seq_one_letter_code
_entity_poly.pdbx_strand_id
1 'polypeptide(L)'
;MFGVFRPTLLVPAHLVGRLADREWRDILSHEFAHVRRLDPLWDAWMSVLLAVHWFNPVLPWAVRRMRVDRELACDELALRGSAHAERRSYGTTLLRLATAPVDAFPTKLTVGIVEDADSLRTRLMALDNPPGLRRHAAFGMAVLAALGTVALTTSPQSGRAAPLQAVDLSGQVDYPKPMADAVGGYQYHDNPQMWRQIPKGRQVIQGIPFEIRGLIRLAGLGSRRDEWYFRPRVDGIPVGRSFARLYLLHATFYYADPGATIATARLNYEDGSTADVPIRYGEHTLNYWRNGFERVPQPTHTGSRVAWTGDASFLAEYGNSVRLCVSSLQNPRPSKVVRSIDLVSAQREASEVVVGMATGGSDLPKAWRSAARVREKSPAWKSKLRFRALDADSGKPIAGMTLRVEVADEGIHARILTRVTGADGRAVIEYPHPRLRYVSIWADHAGHVPRFLQWTRSQHGDFPAEWVYRAHQGKRLGGVVEDADGNPVSGALVRIDGPAPDFAGDAKEFLFVKGLFAETDAHGNWSTAAVPVDLRADQLRLQVLHPRWPGPVPFAATSAGMAGGAMRITLPRPAVISGSVVDPEGNPVAGARVVVWTGILSVGGPVGATDAAGNFRLQAVSTPNPSTLEVSAPGFAPHLVALRTEPPWDPGQSPIVLSRGHPLRIQVRHAEGRPVPDALIEARTLQGTFLPDQVSTDAAGVATWQRLPDPGTEAMDQYQFLIHGSGFPSAMPRIRHQETNVAVTLAGRIETLAAKVVDAGNGRPVPLFKLWSGRKASRPFEPFVPADPDAKVEWDAQPVAVGHDGRIEFHAMVSDPGRCYRFDAPGYGPSAEMSEASLRQPACPVVRLSPR
;
A
#
# COMPACT_ATOMS: atom_id res chain seq x y z
N MET A 1 16.16 -62.06 -4.22
CA MET A 1 15.50 -62.47 -2.94
C MET A 1 14.21 -61.73 -2.63
N PHE A 2 13.36 -62.30 -1.77
CA PHE A 2 12.11 -61.71 -1.25
C PHE A 2 12.00 -61.84 0.28
N GLY A 3 11.51 -60.77 0.95
CA GLY A 3 11.27 -60.73 2.40
C GLY A 3 12.39 -60.08 3.23
N VAL A 4 12.02 -59.33 4.29
CA VAL A 4 12.96 -58.58 5.15
C VAL A 4 13.46 -59.41 6.34
N PHE A 5 12.56 -60.08 7.06
CA PHE A 5 12.91 -60.85 8.28
C PHE A 5 13.21 -62.34 8.00
N ARG A 6 12.78 -62.84 6.84
CA ARG A 6 13.03 -64.21 6.36
C ARG A 6 13.34 -64.15 4.86
N PRO A 7 14.57 -63.77 4.47
CA PRO A 7 14.94 -63.63 3.07
C PRO A 7 14.84 -65.01 2.40
N THR A 8 13.97 -65.11 1.40
CA THR A 8 13.78 -66.32 0.60
C THR A 8 14.37 -66.08 -0.78
N LEU A 9 15.30 -66.95 -1.20
CA LEU A 9 15.85 -66.91 -2.55
C LEU A 9 14.83 -67.54 -3.51
N LEU A 10 14.32 -66.74 -4.45
CA LEU A 10 13.42 -67.21 -5.48
C LEU A 10 14.24 -67.49 -6.73
N VAL A 11 14.22 -68.74 -7.18
CA VAL A 11 14.96 -69.20 -8.35
C VAL A 11 14.00 -69.42 -9.52
N PRO A 12 14.19 -68.76 -10.67
CA PRO A 12 13.40 -69.03 -11.86
C PRO A 12 13.51 -70.49 -12.32
N ALA A 13 12.38 -71.14 -12.55
CA ALA A 13 12.34 -72.56 -12.93
C ALA A 13 13.13 -72.88 -14.21
N HIS A 14 13.25 -71.91 -15.14
CA HIS A 14 13.98 -72.08 -16.40
C HIS A 14 15.51 -72.07 -16.24
N LEU A 15 16.05 -71.63 -15.09
CA LEU A 15 17.49 -71.67 -14.80
C LEU A 15 17.93 -73.01 -14.19
N VAL A 16 16.99 -73.75 -13.61
CA VAL A 16 17.23 -75.07 -13.03
C VAL A 16 17.60 -76.05 -14.15
N GLY A 17 18.82 -76.59 -14.10
CA GLY A 17 19.36 -77.49 -15.12
C GLY A 17 20.06 -76.85 -16.33
N ARG A 18 20.11 -75.51 -16.43
CA ARG A 18 20.80 -74.77 -17.52
C ARG A 18 22.11 -74.10 -17.11
N LEU A 19 22.38 -74.03 -15.81
CA LEU A 19 23.56 -73.44 -15.21
C LEU A 19 24.48 -74.55 -14.69
N ALA A 20 25.78 -74.41 -14.93
CA ALA A 20 26.79 -75.30 -14.36
C ALA A 20 26.93 -75.08 -12.85
N ASP A 21 27.42 -76.08 -12.11
CA ASP A 21 27.61 -76.01 -10.65
C ASP A 21 28.43 -74.80 -10.19
N ARG A 22 29.37 -74.36 -11.02
CA ARG A 22 30.17 -73.16 -10.77
C ARG A 22 29.34 -71.87 -10.86
N GLU A 23 28.51 -71.76 -11.90
CA GLU A 23 27.62 -70.61 -12.08
C GLU A 23 26.59 -70.53 -10.93
N TRP A 24 26.12 -71.69 -10.43
CA TRP A 24 25.30 -71.75 -9.23
C TRP A 24 26.01 -71.23 -8.00
N ARG A 25 27.28 -71.62 -7.78
CA ARG A 25 28.07 -71.10 -6.66
C ARG A 25 28.26 -69.59 -6.74
N ASP A 26 28.51 -69.07 -7.92
CA ASP A 26 28.70 -67.63 -8.15
C ASP A 26 27.41 -66.86 -7.81
N ILE A 27 26.25 -67.33 -8.30
CA ILE A 27 24.93 -66.74 -8.02
C ILE A 27 24.60 -66.81 -6.53
N LEU A 28 24.75 -67.99 -5.92
CA LEU A 28 24.43 -68.18 -4.51
C LEU A 28 25.33 -67.33 -3.62
N SER A 29 26.61 -67.22 -3.93
CA SER A 29 27.56 -66.40 -3.17
C SER A 29 27.20 -64.91 -3.22
N HIS A 30 26.76 -64.40 -4.39
CA HIS A 30 26.24 -63.04 -4.53
C HIS A 30 24.96 -62.82 -3.72
N GLU A 31 23.99 -63.73 -3.81
CA GLU A 31 22.73 -63.60 -3.08
C GLU A 31 22.94 -63.70 -1.55
N PHE A 32 23.86 -64.56 -1.08
CA PHE A 32 24.24 -64.61 0.33
C PHE A 32 24.93 -63.32 0.80
N ALA A 33 25.63 -62.61 -0.08
CA ALA A 33 26.25 -61.33 0.25
C ALA A 33 25.21 -60.27 0.63
N HIS A 34 24.09 -60.20 -0.10
CA HIS A 34 22.97 -59.33 0.24
C HIS A 34 22.33 -59.67 1.59
N VAL A 35 22.15 -60.97 1.91
CA VAL A 35 21.63 -61.40 3.22
C VAL A 35 22.58 -60.97 4.33
N ARG A 36 23.88 -61.21 4.17
CA ARG A 36 24.91 -60.85 5.15
C ARG A 36 24.98 -59.34 5.40
N ARG A 37 24.73 -58.52 4.37
CA ARG A 37 24.75 -57.06 4.44
C ARG A 37 23.42 -56.44 4.85
N LEU A 38 22.39 -57.26 5.07
CA LEU A 38 21.02 -56.83 5.42
C LEU A 38 20.43 -55.88 4.37
N ASP A 39 20.78 -56.09 3.10
CA ASP A 39 20.37 -55.23 2.00
C ASP A 39 18.84 -55.09 1.83
N PRO A 40 18.01 -56.14 2.04
CA PRO A 40 16.56 -56.00 2.05
C PRO A 40 16.02 -55.05 3.13
N LEU A 41 16.69 -54.96 4.28
CA LEU A 41 16.31 -54.03 5.35
C LEU A 41 16.60 -52.58 4.93
N TRP A 42 17.78 -52.34 4.33
CA TRP A 42 18.15 -51.01 3.82
C TRP A 42 17.20 -50.53 2.71
N ASP A 43 16.80 -51.41 1.80
CA ASP A 43 15.81 -51.08 0.77
C ASP A 43 14.45 -50.71 1.38
N ALA A 44 14.01 -51.42 2.42
CA ALA A 44 12.77 -51.10 3.13
C ALA A 44 12.86 -49.72 3.81
N TRP A 45 13.97 -49.42 4.49
CA TRP A 45 14.21 -48.11 5.10
C TRP A 45 14.24 -46.98 4.08
N MET A 46 14.95 -47.14 2.96
CA MET A 46 14.99 -46.12 1.90
C MET A 46 13.62 -45.92 1.25
N SER A 47 12.81 -46.97 1.16
CA SER A 47 11.44 -46.88 0.65
C SER A 47 10.54 -46.04 1.57
N VAL A 48 10.69 -46.18 2.89
CA VAL A 48 10.01 -45.32 3.88
C VAL A 48 10.47 -43.88 3.75
N LEU A 49 11.78 -43.63 3.64
CA LEU A 49 12.31 -42.28 3.48
C LEU A 49 11.82 -41.61 2.19
N LEU A 50 11.74 -42.35 1.08
CA LEU A 50 11.17 -41.84 -0.18
C LEU A 50 9.67 -41.52 -0.06
N ALA A 51 8.91 -42.30 0.72
CA ALA A 51 7.50 -42.02 0.97
C ALA A 51 7.31 -40.75 1.82
N VAL A 52 8.12 -40.56 2.87
CA VAL A 52 8.07 -39.37 3.74
C VAL A 52 8.56 -38.12 3.01
N HIS A 53 9.63 -38.24 2.23
CA HIS A 53 10.27 -37.14 1.52
C HIS A 53 9.99 -37.17 0.01
N TRP A 54 8.77 -37.52 -0.39
CA TRP A 54 8.38 -37.64 -1.80
C TRP A 54 8.64 -36.36 -2.63
N PHE A 55 8.67 -35.20 -1.99
CA PHE A 55 8.94 -33.90 -2.61
C PHE A 55 10.44 -33.56 -2.78
N ASN A 56 11.36 -34.34 -2.19
CA ASN A 56 12.80 -34.06 -2.25
C ASN A 56 13.44 -34.69 -3.51
N PRO A 57 13.88 -33.89 -4.50
CA PRO A 57 14.44 -34.43 -5.75
C PRO A 57 15.82 -35.09 -5.57
N VAL A 58 16.55 -34.82 -4.48
CA VAL A 58 17.88 -35.39 -4.21
C VAL A 58 17.78 -36.83 -3.73
N LEU A 59 16.73 -37.16 -2.98
CA LEU A 59 16.60 -38.46 -2.33
C LEU A 59 16.42 -39.63 -3.33
N PRO A 60 15.58 -39.53 -4.38
CA PRO A 60 15.52 -40.53 -5.45
C PRO A 60 16.87 -40.73 -6.17
N TRP A 61 17.65 -39.67 -6.39
CA TRP A 61 18.98 -39.77 -6.99
C TRP A 61 19.97 -40.49 -6.06
N ALA A 62 19.97 -40.17 -4.76
CA ALA A 62 20.81 -40.83 -3.77
C ALA A 62 20.48 -42.33 -3.63
N VAL A 63 19.20 -42.69 -3.62
CA VAL A 63 18.76 -44.09 -3.57
C VAL A 63 19.19 -44.85 -4.83
N ARG A 64 19.17 -44.23 -6.01
CA ARG A 64 19.73 -44.85 -7.24
C ARG A 64 21.22 -45.12 -7.10
N ARG A 65 22.01 -44.18 -6.56
CA ARG A 65 23.45 -44.37 -6.32
C ARG A 65 23.75 -45.45 -5.29
N MET A 66 23.02 -45.47 -4.17
CA MET A 66 23.14 -46.50 -3.15
C MET A 66 22.91 -47.91 -3.72
N ARG A 67 21.94 -48.08 -4.62
CA ARG A 67 21.66 -49.37 -5.27
C ARG A 67 22.84 -49.85 -6.12
N VAL A 68 23.49 -48.96 -6.88
CA VAL A 68 24.69 -49.31 -7.65
C VAL A 68 25.85 -49.72 -6.72
N ASP A 69 26.09 -48.94 -5.67
CA ASP A 69 27.15 -49.24 -4.69
C ASP A 69 26.91 -50.56 -3.94
N ARG A 70 25.64 -50.90 -3.73
CA ARG A 70 25.22 -52.15 -3.09
C ARG A 70 25.61 -53.37 -3.91
N GLU A 71 25.36 -53.36 -5.22
CA GLU A 71 25.67 -54.48 -6.11
C GLU A 71 27.18 -54.67 -6.24
N LEU A 72 27.94 -53.57 -6.35
CA LEU A 72 29.40 -53.59 -6.34
C LEU A 72 29.98 -54.21 -5.06
N ALA A 73 29.43 -53.85 -3.90
CA ALA A 73 29.87 -54.40 -2.62
C ALA A 73 29.50 -55.88 -2.45
N CYS A 74 28.40 -56.33 -3.07
CA CYS A 74 28.02 -57.74 -3.08
C CYS A 74 28.91 -58.55 -4.01
N ASP A 75 29.23 -58.04 -5.20
CA ASP A 75 30.23 -58.65 -6.11
C ASP A 75 31.59 -58.78 -5.42
N GLU A 76 32.05 -57.72 -4.73
CA GLU A 76 33.32 -57.73 -4.00
C GLU A 76 33.31 -58.78 -2.89
N LEU A 77 32.20 -58.91 -2.17
CA LEU A 77 32.07 -59.88 -1.07
C LEU A 77 31.93 -61.32 -1.59
N ALA A 78 31.25 -61.54 -2.71
CA ALA A 78 31.14 -62.82 -3.39
C ALA A 78 32.50 -63.32 -3.92
N LEU A 79 33.37 -62.40 -4.34
CA LEU A 79 34.69 -62.69 -4.89
C LEU A 79 35.85 -62.53 -3.90
N ARG A 80 35.52 -62.38 -2.61
CA ARG A 80 36.52 -62.13 -1.58
C ARG A 80 37.42 -63.35 -1.39
N GLY A 81 38.68 -63.24 -1.82
CA GLY A 81 39.66 -64.34 -1.77
C GLY A 81 39.81 -65.13 -3.07
N SER A 82 39.06 -64.78 -4.12
CA SER A 82 39.14 -65.43 -5.43
C SER A 82 40.32 -64.94 -6.26
N ALA A 83 40.91 -65.85 -7.05
CA ALA A 83 42.00 -65.53 -7.97
C ALA A 83 41.50 -64.70 -9.17
N HIS A 84 42.40 -63.99 -9.86
CA HIS A 84 42.03 -63.11 -10.98
C HIS A 84 41.31 -63.84 -12.13
N ALA A 85 41.66 -65.12 -12.36
CA ALA A 85 40.99 -65.98 -13.34
C ALA A 85 39.54 -66.32 -12.95
N GLU A 86 39.25 -66.42 -11.65
CA GLU A 86 37.91 -66.71 -11.13
C GLU A 86 36.99 -65.49 -11.25
N ARG A 87 37.52 -64.27 -11.08
CA ARG A 87 36.79 -63.02 -11.31
C ARG A 87 36.30 -62.87 -12.75
N ARG A 88 37.10 -63.30 -13.73
CA ARG A 88 36.69 -63.32 -15.15
C ARG A 88 35.56 -64.30 -15.40
N SER A 89 35.63 -65.49 -14.80
CA SER A 89 34.56 -66.49 -14.87
C SER A 89 33.25 -65.95 -14.26
N TYR A 90 33.33 -65.30 -13.11
CA TYR A 90 32.18 -64.65 -12.48
C TYR A 90 31.56 -63.56 -13.37
N GLY A 91 32.39 -62.72 -14.01
CA GLY A 91 31.92 -61.73 -14.98
C GLY A 91 31.19 -62.35 -16.18
N THR A 92 31.63 -63.52 -16.65
CA THR A 92 30.89 -64.25 -17.71
C THR A 92 29.55 -64.80 -17.23
N THR A 93 29.45 -65.23 -15.97
CA THR A 93 28.19 -65.64 -15.36
C THR A 93 27.21 -64.47 -15.23
N LEU A 94 27.68 -63.29 -14.80
CA LEU A 94 26.85 -62.07 -14.75
C LEU A 94 26.35 -61.66 -16.14
N LEU A 95 27.21 -61.68 -17.16
CA LEU A 95 26.80 -61.39 -18.54
C LEU A 95 25.75 -62.37 -19.05
N ARG A 96 25.94 -63.67 -18.79
CA ARG A 96 25.00 -64.72 -19.21
C ARG A 96 23.63 -64.55 -18.55
N LEU A 97 23.60 -64.22 -17.25
CA LEU A 97 22.35 -63.95 -16.53
C LEU A 97 21.66 -62.68 -16.99
N ALA A 98 22.41 -61.61 -17.29
CA ALA A 98 21.85 -60.36 -17.79
C ALA A 98 21.27 -60.47 -19.23
N THR A 99 21.80 -61.40 -20.04
CA THR A 99 21.30 -61.67 -21.41
C THR A 99 20.23 -62.76 -21.47
N ALA A 100 19.88 -63.40 -20.35
CA ALA A 100 18.83 -64.41 -20.31
C ALA A 100 17.45 -63.72 -20.43
N PRO A 101 16.51 -64.25 -21.24
CA PRO A 101 15.15 -63.72 -21.30
C PRO A 101 14.43 -63.99 -19.98
N VAL A 102 14.18 -62.95 -19.20
CA VAL A 102 13.41 -63.02 -17.95
C VAL A 102 12.08 -62.31 -18.15
N ASP A 103 10.97 -63.01 -17.98
CA ASP A 103 9.64 -62.39 -17.87
C ASP A 103 9.63 -61.52 -16.61
N ALA A 104 9.58 -60.20 -16.79
CA ALA A 104 9.67 -59.25 -15.69
C ALA A 104 8.41 -59.30 -14.81
N PHE A 105 8.53 -59.78 -13.57
CA PHE A 105 7.49 -59.60 -12.54
C PHE A 105 7.65 -58.22 -11.87
N PRO A 106 6.68 -57.29 -11.98
CA PRO A 106 6.78 -55.98 -11.38
C PRO A 106 6.31 -56.05 -9.92
N THR A 107 7.19 -56.42 -8.98
CA THR A 107 6.92 -56.26 -7.55
C THR A 107 8.05 -55.47 -6.89
N LYS A 108 7.71 -54.35 -6.25
CA LYS A 108 8.65 -53.37 -5.66
C LYS A 108 9.42 -53.88 -4.41
N LEU A 109 9.38 -55.18 -4.13
CA LEU A 109 9.96 -55.85 -2.96
C LEU A 109 10.84 -57.06 -3.34
N THR A 110 11.16 -57.22 -4.62
CA THR A 110 12.12 -58.23 -5.09
C THR A 110 13.46 -57.57 -5.39
N VAL A 111 14.54 -58.15 -4.89
CA VAL A 111 15.89 -57.93 -5.45
C VAL A 111 16.01 -58.90 -6.62
N GLY A 112 16.02 -58.37 -7.83
CA GLY A 112 16.13 -59.14 -9.07
C GLY A 112 17.33 -58.67 -9.90
N ILE A 113 17.96 -59.62 -10.58
CA ILE A 113 19.21 -59.48 -11.36
C ILE A 113 19.05 -58.65 -12.65
N VAL A 114 17.85 -58.15 -12.99
CA VAL A 114 17.63 -57.39 -14.22
C VAL A 114 17.95 -55.91 -13.99
N GLU A 115 19.22 -55.57 -14.20
CA GLU A 115 19.79 -54.22 -14.11
C GLU A 115 19.85 -53.52 -15.48
N ASP A 116 20.00 -52.19 -15.48
CA ASP A 116 20.30 -51.45 -16.71
C ASP A 116 21.75 -51.75 -17.20
N ALA A 117 22.00 -51.52 -18.50
CA ALA A 117 23.27 -51.84 -19.14
C ALA A 117 24.48 -51.06 -18.59
N ASP A 118 24.28 -49.84 -18.07
CA ASP A 118 25.33 -49.02 -17.47
C ASP A 118 25.73 -49.54 -16.08
N SER A 119 24.78 -50.07 -15.30
CA SER A 119 25.05 -50.77 -14.03
C SER A 119 25.91 -52.01 -14.25
N LEU A 120 25.53 -52.87 -15.21
CA LEU A 120 26.28 -54.07 -15.56
C LEU A 120 27.70 -53.75 -16.05
N ARG A 121 27.85 -52.72 -16.90
CA ARG A 121 29.14 -52.23 -17.36
C ARG A 121 30.02 -51.78 -16.19
N THR A 122 29.44 -51.05 -15.24
CA THR A 122 30.15 -50.55 -14.05
C THR A 122 30.66 -51.71 -13.18
N ARG A 123 29.82 -52.73 -12.95
CA ARG A 123 30.18 -53.94 -12.20
C ARG A 123 31.33 -54.71 -12.88
N LEU A 124 31.24 -54.94 -14.20
CA LEU A 124 32.30 -55.61 -14.96
C LEU A 124 33.63 -54.85 -14.94
N MET A 125 33.60 -53.52 -15.00
CA MET A 125 34.82 -52.69 -14.89
C MET A 125 35.45 -52.77 -13.50
N ALA A 126 34.64 -52.84 -12.43
CA ALA A 126 35.12 -52.94 -11.07
C ALA A 126 35.79 -54.30 -10.75
N LEU A 127 35.46 -55.36 -11.49
CA LEU A 127 36.10 -56.68 -11.35
C LEU A 127 37.59 -56.67 -11.76
N ASP A 128 37.93 -55.86 -12.77
CA ASP A 128 39.28 -55.76 -13.33
C ASP A 128 40.15 -54.75 -12.56
N ASN A 129 39.53 -53.78 -11.89
CA ASN A 129 40.21 -52.77 -11.09
C ASN A 129 39.41 -52.49 -9.80
N PRO A 130 39.60 -53.27 -8.72
CA PRO A 130 38.83 -53.11 -7.49
C PRO A 130 39.11 -51.71 -6.91
N PRO A 131 38.08 -50.86 -6.73
CA PRO A 131 38.29 -49.51 -6.24
C PRO A 131 38.88 -49.57 -4.83
N GLY A 132 39.96 -48.83 -4.59
CA GLY A 132 40.62 -48.75 -3.29
C GLY A 132 39.70 -48.11 -2.23
N LEU A 133 38.88 -48.93 -1.58
CA LEU A 133 37.78 -48.55 -0.68
C LEU A 133 38.21 -47.65 0.49
N ARG A 134 39.50 -47.65 0.86
CA ARG A 134 40.05 -46.89 1.98
C ARG A 134 40.06 -45.37 1.76
N ARG A 135 40.19 -44.87 0.53
CA ARG A 135 40.32 -43.40 0.27
C ARG A 135 38.97 -42.70 0.21
N HIS A 136 37.94 -43.35 -0.34
CA HIS A 136 36.59 -42.76 -0.43
C HIS A 136 35.81 -42.87 0.89
N ALA A 137 36.01 -43.92 1.68
CA ALA A 137 35.45 -44.02 3.02
C ALA A 137 36.06 -42.97 3.98
N ALA A 138 37.37 -42.71 3.88
CA ALA A 138 38.04 -41.66 4.63
C ALA A 138 37.56 -40.25 4.21
N PHE A 139 37.34 -40.02 2.91
CA PHE A 139 36.76 -38.77 2.42
C PHE A 139 35.30 -38.60 2.85
N GLY A 140 34.48 -39.65 2.79
CA GLY A 140 33.10 -39.64 3.27
C GLY A 140 32.99 -39.40 4.78
N MET A 141 33.85 -40.03 5.58
CA MET A 141 33.98 -39.75 7.00
C MET A 141 34.52 -38.35 7.28
N ALA A 142 35.45 -37.83 6.48
CA ALA A 142 35.94 -36.46 6.61
C ALA A 142 34.87 -35.44 6.23
N VAL A 143 34.01 -35.72 5.25
CA VAL A 143 32.87 -34.88 4.89
C VAL A 143 31.76 -34.98 5.93
N LEU A 144 31.48 -36.16 6.48
CA LEU A 144 30.52 -36.32 7.60
C LEU A 144 31.05 -35.70 8.89
N ALA A 145 32.35 -35.79 9.16
CA ALA A 145 33.01 -35.10 10.26
C ALA A 145 33.04 -33.59 10.02
N ALA A 146 33.26 -33.13 8.78
CA ALA A 146 33.21 -31.70 8.41
C ALA A 146 31.79 -31.14 8.50
N LEU A 147 30.77 -31.89 8.05
CA LEU A 147 29.36 -31.55 8.20
C LEU A 147 28.91 -31.66 9.66
N GLY A 148 29.44 -32.62 10.41
CA GLY A 148 29.25 -32.77 11.85
C GLY A 148 29.90 -31.64 12.63
N THR A 149 31.12 -31.21 12.27
CA THR A 149 31.76 -30.03 12.84
C THR A 149 31.10 -28.75 12.35
N VAL A 150 30.62 -28.63 11.11
CA VAL A 150 29.80 -27.48 10.72
C VAL A 150 28.49 -27.47 11.53
N ALA A 151 27.84 -28.61 11.76
CA ALA A 151 26.65 -28.70 12.61
C ALA A 151 26.93 -28.48 14.11
N LEU A 152 28.13 -28.79 14.61
CA LEU A 152 28.52 -28.73 16.03
C LEU A 152 29.37 -27.49 16.40
N THR A 153 30.07 -26.87 15.44
CA THR A 153 30.95 -25.70 15.58
C THR A 153 30.43 -24.48 14.79
N THR A 154 29.34 -24.63 14.05
CA THR A 154 28.43 -23.51 13.74
C THR A 154 27.08 -23.69 14.42
N SER A 155 27.11 -23.94 15.73
CA SER A 155 26.28 -23.10 16.59
C SER A 155 27.12 -21.88 16.94
N PRO A 156 27.06 -20.79 16.14
CA PRO A 156 27.28 -19.53 16.79
C PRO A 156 26.26 -19.53 17.93
N GLN A 157 26.69 -19.17 19.14
CA GLN A 157 25.84 -18.32 19.97
C GLN A 157 25.61 -17.00 19.20
N SER A 158 25.03 -17.07 18.00
CA SER A 158 24.14 -16.04 17.50
C SER A 158 23.02 -16.12 18.51
N GLY A 159 23.05 -15.19 19.48
CA GLY A 159 22.03 -15.07 20.50
C GLY A 159 20.70 -15.35 19.83
N ARG A 160 20.04 -16.43 20.26
CA ARG A 160 18.81 -16.98 19.69
C ARG A 160 18.03 -15.81 19.13
N ALA A 161 18.06 -15.64 17.79
CA ALA A 161 17.59 -14.41 17.17
C ALA A 161 16.22 -14.14 17.76
N ALA A 162 16.09 -13.02 18.50
CA ALA A 162 14.90 -12.76 19.29
C ALA A 162 13.67 -13.07 18.41
N PRO A 163 12.75 -13.95 18.87
CA PRO A 163 11.70 -14.43 18.00
C PRO A 163 10.91 -13.23 17.48
N LEU A 164 10.59 -13.27 16.19
CA LEU A 164 9.82 -12.21 15.55
C LEU A 164 8.50 -12.02 16.30
N GLN A 165 8.29 -10.83 16.83
CA GLN A 165 7.12 -10.49 17.62
C GLN A 165 6.54 -9.16 17.15
N ALA A 166 5.24 -9.17 16.84
CA ALA A 166 4.49 -7.94 16.59
C ALA A 166 4.52 -7.04 17.83
N VAL A 167 4.52 -5.73 17.59
CA VAL A 167 4.31 -4.71 18.61
C VAL A 167 2.87 -4.27 18.51
N ASP A 168 2.15 -4.25 19.63
CA ASP A 168 0.75 -3.81 19.66
C ASP A 168 0.70 -2.27 19.55
N LEU A 169 -0.02 -1.80 18.53
CA LEU A 169 -0.22 -0.38 18.27
C LEU A 169 -1.65 0.09 18.61
N SER A 170 -2.50 -0.78 19.16
CA SER A 170 -3.94 -0.55 19.36
C SER A 170 -4.27 0.72 20.15
N GLY A 171 -3.47 1.07 21.16
CA GLY A 171 -3.63 2.31 21.95
C GLY A 171 -3.11 3.58 21.27
N GLN A 172 -2.49 3.48 20.10
CA GLN A 172 -1.72 4.56 19.48
C GLN A 172 -2.09 4.83 18.01
N VAL A 173 -2.90 3.99 17.38
CA VAL A 173 -3.28 4.17 15.97
C VAL A 173 -4.38 5.22 15.80
N ASP A 174 -4.23 6.03 14.76
CA ASP A 174 -5.32 6.81 14.20
C ASP A 174 -6.14 5.92 13.26
N TYR A 175 -7.45 5.97 13.37
CA TYR A 175 -8.33 5.38 12.38
C TYR A 175 -8.55 6.42 11.27
N PRO A 176 -8.26 6.09 9.99
CA PRO A 176 -8.57 7.00 8.90
C PRO A 176 -10.08 7.24 8.90
N LYS A 177 -10.49 8.50 8.95
CA LYS A 177 -11.90 8.85 8.71
C LYS A 177 -12.21 8.45 7.27
N PRO A 178 -13.37 7.87 7.01
CA PRO A 178 -13.94 7.98 5.69
C PRO A 178 -14.43 9.41 5.46
N MET A 179 -14.24 9.95 4.26
CA MET A 179 -15.00 11.13 3.87
C MET A 179 -15.83 10.81 2.63
N ALA A 180 -17.12 11.11 2.77
CA ALA A 180 -18.04 11.29 1.66
C ALA A 180 -17.67 12.54 0.85
N ASP A 181 -18.02 12.47 -0.43
CA ASP A 181 -18.32 13.61 -1.30
C ASP A 181 -17.22 14.67 -1.45
N ALA A 182 -16.11 14.28 -2.09
CA ALA A 182 -15.55 15.16 -3.11
C ALA A 182 -16.27 14.87 -4.45
N VAL A 183 -17.55 15.22 -4.52
CA VAL A 183 -18.18 15.54 -5.82
C VAL A 183 -17.52 16.84 -6.26
N GLY A 184 -16.35 16.72 -6.89
CA GLY A 184 -15.54 17.85 -7.34
C GLY A 184 -14.06 17.73 -6.96
N GLY A 185 -13.28 17.10 -7.83
CA GLY A 185 -11.84 17.33 -7.95
C GLY A 185 -10.93 16.61 -6.95
N TYR A 186 -10.26 15.55 -7.42
CA TYR A 186 -8.83 15.32 -7.23
C TYR A 186 -8.19 15.79 -5.91
N GLN A 187 -8.41 15.08 -4.81
CA GLN A 187 -7.59 15.24 -3.60
C GLN A 187 -6.83 13.95 -3.30
N TYR A 188 -5.53 13.98 -3.61
CA TYR A 188 -4.59 12.86 -3.74
C TYR A 188 -4.00 12.31 -2.43
N HIS A 189 -4.43 12.80 -1.27
CA HIS A 189 -3.66 12.67 -0.04
C HIS A 189 -4.33 11.85 1.07
N ASP A 190 -5.65 11.68 0.97
CA ASP A 190 -6.39 10.60 1.62
C ASP A 190 -7.05 9.79 0.51
N ASN A 191 -6.33 8.83 -0.08
CA ASN A 191 -7.01 7.79 -0.83
C ASN A 191 -7.37 6.66 0.16
N PRO A 192 -8.59 6.63 0.73
CA PRO A 192 -9.05 5.53 1.56
C PRO A 192 -8.94 4.18 0.83
N GLN A 193 -8.76 4.12 -0.49
CA GLN A 193 -8.41 2.90 -1.21
C GLN A 193 -7.13 2.22 -0.69
N MET A 194 -6.11 2.96 -0.23
CA MET A 194 -4.92 2.31 0.33
C MET A 194 -5.30 1.55 1.61
N TRP A 195 -5.90 2.25 2.58
CA TRP A 195 -6.31 1.62 3.83
C TRP A 195 -7.34 0.50 3.60
N ARG A 196 -8.28 0.67 2.67
CA ARG A 196 -9.27 -0.33 2.27
C ARG A 196 -8.65 -1.65 1.83
N GLN A 197 -7.51 -1.61 1.14
CA GLN A 197 -6.90 -2.80 0.54
C GLN A 197 -5.86 -3.49 1.42
N ILE A 198 -5.27 -2.78 2.38
CA ILE A 198 -4.28 -3.37 3.27
C ILE A 198 -4.96 -4.41 4.16
N PRO A 199 -4.50 -5.68 4.18
CA PRO A 199 -5.03 -6.72 5.04
C PRO A 199 -5.03 -6.31 6.52
N LYS A 200 -6.15 -6.56 7.22
CA LYS A 200 -6.34 -6.19 8.64
C LYS A 200 -6.09 -7.34 9.59
N GLY A 201 -5.93 -7.02 10.86
CA GLY A 201 -5.67 -7.97 11.93
C GLY A 201 -4.23 -8.49 11.90
N ARG A 202 -4.03 -9.71 12.40
CA ARG A 202 -2.71 -10.34 12.44
C ARG A 202 -2.31 -10.83 11.06
N GLN A 203 -1.27 -10.24 10.50
CA GLN A 203 -0.78 -10.50 9.16
C GLN A 203 0.69 -10.92 9.22
N VAL A 204 1.10 -11.82 8.34
CA VAL A 204 2.52 -12.17 8.17
C VAL A 204 2.98 -11.66 6.81
N ILE A 205 3.73 -10.56 6.80
CA ILE A 205 4.19 -9.90 5.59
C ILE A 205 5.71 -10.02 5.53
N GLN A 206 6.23 -10.60 4.45
CA GLN A 206 7.67 -10.90 4.30
C GLN A 206 8.23 -11.79 5.42
N GLY A 207 7.41 -12.70 5.96
CA GLY A 207 7.76 -13.56 7.10
C GLY A 207 7.76 -12.85 8.46
N ILE A 208 7.38 -11.57 8.51
CA ILE A 208 7.33 -10.77 9.74
C ILE A 208 5.87 -10.64 10.19
N PRO A 209 5.56 -10.99 11.45
CA PRO A 209 4.23 -10.81 12.00
C PRO A 209 3.98 -9.34 12.31
N PHE A 210 2.92 -8.80 11.75
CA PHE A 210 2.40 -7.46 12.04
C PHE A 210 0.97 -7.56 12.56
N GLU A 211 0.61 -6.66 13.47
CA GLU A 211 -0.77 -6.45 13.89
C GLU A 211 -1.28 -5.16 13.26
N ILE A 212 -2.09 -5.30 12.21
CA ILE A 212 -2.56 -4.17 11.39
C ILE A 212 -3.98 -3.82 11.81
N ARG A 213 -4.12 -2.80 12.67
CA ARG A 213 -5.43 -2.34 13.19
C ARG A 213 -5.78 -0.91 12.77
N GLY A 214 -4.78 -0.06 12.55
CA GLY A 214 -4.95 1.34 12.16
C GLY A 214 -3.65 1.92 11.60
N LEU A 215 -3.55 3.25 11.56
CA LEU A 215 -2.40 3.98 11.02
C LEU A 215 -1.82 4.91 12.08
N ILE A 216 -0.52 4.86 12.35
CA ILE A 216 0.15 5.97 13.04
C ILE A 216 0.56 6.98 11.98
N ARG A 217 0.04 8.23 12.07
CA ARG A 217 0.38 9.31 11.15
C ARG A 217 1.18 10.39 11.87
N LEU A 218 2.38 10.67 11.38
CA LEU A 218 3.23 11.73 11.90
C LEU A 218 3.15 12.97 11.00
N ALA A 219 3.01 14.16 11.59
CA ALA A 219 2.87 15.40 10.84
C ALA A 219 4.14 15.82 10.10
N GLY A 220 4.08 15.88 8.78
CA GLY A 220 5.00 16.63 7.92
C GLY A 220 4.44 18.00 7.52
N LEU A 221 5.24 18.80 6.83
CA LEU A 221 4.82 20.07 6.23
C LEU A 221 3.76 19.86 5.16
N GLY A 222 3.84 18.76 4.39
CA GLY A 222 2.84 18.43 3.37
C GLY A 222 1.45 18.22 3.96
N SER A 223 1.35 17.42 5.02
CA SER A 223 0.08 17.20 5.73
C SER A 223 -0.43 18.49 6.36
N ARG A 224 0.43 19.27 7.03
CA ARG A 224 0.04 20.56 7.62
C ARG A 224 -0.44 21.56 6.57
N ARG A 225 0.24 21.62 5.42
CA ARG A 225 -0.13 22.49 4.31
C ARG A 225 -1.52 22.20 3.82
N ASP A 226 -1.85 20.93 3.69
CA ASP A 226 -3.15 20.48 3.20
C ASP A 226 -4.17 20.36 4.36
N GLU A 227 -3.89 20.96 5.53
CA GLU A 227 -4.76 21.02 6.72
C GLU A 227 -5.00 19.67 7.41
N TRP A 228 -4.15 18.69 7.17
CA TRP A 228 -4.14 17.43 7.90
C TRP A 228 -3.34 17.58 9.21
N TYR A 229 -4.07 17.60 10.32
CA TYR A 229 -3.53 17.57 11.69
C TYR A 229 -3.15 16.16 12.09
N PHE A 230 -1.93 15.76 11.75
CA PHE A 230 -1.31 14.56 12.29
C PHE A 230 -0.50 14.89 13.55
N ARG A 231 -0.22 13.89 14.37
CA ARG A 231 0.56 14.09 15.60
C ARG A 231 2.02 14.37 15.22
N PRO A 232 2.69 15.37 15.82
CA PRO A 232 4.12 15.58 15.57
C PRO A 232 4.98 14.49 16.21
N ARG A 233 4.43 13.75 17.19
CA ARG A 233 5.08 12.66 17.91
C ARG A 233 4.05 11.69 18.48
N VAL A 234 4.43 10.44 18.64
CA VAL A 234 3.71 9.39 19.36
C VAL A 234 4.65 8.81 20.38
N ASP A 235 4.29 8.85 21.66
CA ASP A 235 5.18 8.46 22.75
C ASP A 235 4.74 7.15 23.40
N GLY A 236 5.71 6.44 23.95
CA GLY A 236 5.45 5.38 24.92
C GLY A 236 4.86 4.11 24.32
N ILE A 237 5.11 3.80 23.04
CA ILE A 237 4.68 2.53 22.43
C ILE A 237 5.35 1.38 23.19
N PRO A 238 4.61 0.54 23.92
CA PRO A 238 5.20 -0.43 24.85
C PRO A 238 5.91 -1.56 24.09
N VAL A 239 7.11 -1.92 24.52
CA VAL A 239 7.89 -3.03 23.94
C VAL A 239 8.30 -4.05 25.00
N GLY A 240 8.93 -3.60 26.09
CA GLY A 240 9.28 -4.43 27.25
C GLY A 240 10.23 -5.60 26.96
N ARG A 241 11.12 -5.48 25.95
CA ARG A 241 12.06 -6.56 25.57
C ARG A 241 13.30 -6.03 24.84
N SER A 242 14.38 -6.81 24.86
CA SER A 242 15.57 -6.59 24.03
C SER A 242 15.37 -7.17 22.63
N PHE A 243 15.85 -6.47 21.60
CA PHE A 243 15.80 -6.93 20.21
C PHE A 243 16.95 -6.32 19.39
N ALA A 244 17.35 -6.98 18.31
CA ALA A 244 18.42 -6.47 17.44
C ALA A 244 17.90 -5.59 16.30
N ARG A 245 16.70 -5.89 15.81
CA ARG A 245 16.07 -5.19 14.68
C ARG A 245 14.65 -4.76 15.02
N LEU A 246 14.35 -3.51 14.68
CA LEU A 246 12.99 -2.97 14.63
C LEU A 246 12.50 -3.06 13.18
N TYR A 247 11.36 -3.69 12.96
CA TYR A 247 10.72 -3.73 11.64
C TYR A 247 9.54 -2.79 11.60
N LEU A 248 9.51 -1.94 10.60
CA LEU A 248 8.39 -1.06 10.28
C LEU A 248 7.75 -1.52 8.98
N LEU A 249 6.43 -1.67 8.99
CA LEU A 249 5.60 -1.71 7.79
C LEU A 249 5.01 -0.32 7.61
N HIS A 250 5.52 0.42 6.64
CA HIS A 250 5.29 1.87 6.55
C HIS A 250 5.32 2.40 5.12
N ALA A 251 4.89 3.65 4.97
CA ALA A 251 4.99 4.45 3.76
C ALA A 251 5.02 5.93 4.15
N THR A 252 5.16 6.83 3.19
CA THR A 252 4.89 8.26 3.42
C THR A 252 3.63 8.72 2.72
N PHE A 253 2.94 9.68 3.33
CA PHE A 253 2.19 10.65 2.57
C PHE A 253 3.13 11.75 2.09
N TYR A 254 2.88 12.26 0.89
CA TYR A 254 3.73 13.24 0.21
C TYR A 254 5.14 12.71 -0.13
N TYR A 255 5.81 13.42 -1.03
CA TYR A 255 7.17 13.14 -1.46
C TYR A 255 8.16 14.00 -0.66
N ALA A 256 9.38 13.50 -0.49
CA ALA A 256 10.51 14.28 0.01
C ALA A 256 11.74 14.03 -0.87
N ASP A 257 12.81 14.77 -0.63
CA ASP A 257 14.09 14.50 -1.29
C ASP A 257 14.68 13.16 -0.81
N PRO A 258 15.20 12.31 -1.71
CA PRO A 258 15.89 11.09 -1.32
C PRO A 258 17.01 11.36 -0.30
N GLY A 259 17.05 10.58 0.79
CA GLY A 259 17.98 10.71 1.91
C GLY A 259 17.52 11.67 3.02
N ALA A 260 16.48 12.47 2.80
CA ALA A 260 15.93 13.35 3.83
C ALA A 260 15.39 12.53 5.01
N THR A 261 15.75 12.92 6.24
CA THR A 261 15.17 12.33 7.45
C THR A 261 13.76 12.88 7.62
N ILE A 262 12.77 11.98 7.65
CA ILE A 262 11.33 12.33 7.70
C ILE A 262 10.72 12.04 9.08
N ALA A 263 11.28 11.07 9.79
CA ALA A 263 10.89 10.71 11.15
C ALA A 263 12.06 10.03 11.87
N THR A 264 11.93 9.86 13.18
CA THR A 264 12.90 9.16 14.03
C THR A 264 12.14 8.19 14.94
N ALA A 265 12.61 6.95 15.03
CA ALA A 265 12.20 6.02 16.07
C ALA A 265 13.19 6.13 17.25
N ARG A 266 12.73 6.71 18.36
CA ARG A 266 13.48 6.84 19.60
C ARG A 266 13.23 5.62 20.47
N LEU A 267 14.29 4.87 20.77
CA LEU A 267 14.25 3.71 21.65
C LEU A 267 14.53 4.16 23.09
N ASN A 268 13.58 3.94 23.99
CA ASN A 268 13.70 4.25 25.42
C ASN A 268 14.04 2.96 26.17
N TYR A 269 15.22 2.89 26.79
CA TYR A 269 15.68 1.70 27.51
C TYR A 269 15.23 1.73 28.98
N GLU A 270 15.17 0.56 29.62
CA GLU A 270 14.76 0.46 31.05
C GLU A 270 15.70 1.19 32.01
N ASP A 271 16.98 1.32 31.66
CA ASP A 271 17.98 2.05 32.46
C ASP A 271 17.87 3.59 32.33
N GLY A 272 16.82 4.09 31.66
CA GLY A 272 16.57 5.50 31.42
C GLY A 272 17.35 6.11 30.26
N SER A 273 18.27 5.35 29.63
CA SER A 273 18.98 5.82 28.45
C SER A 273 18.08 5.80 27.20
N THR A 274 18.46 6.53 26.15
CA THR A 274 17.74 6.57 24.87
C THR A 274 18.67 6.41 23.66
N ALA A 275 18.12 6.06 22.50
CA ALA A 275 18.82 6.07 21.22
C ALA A 275 17.87 6.40 20.05
N ASP A 276 18.32 7.27 19.14
CA ASP A 276 17.54 7.71 17.98
C ASP A 276 17.91 6.95 16.71
N VAL A 277 16.91 6.42 16.02
CA VAL A 277 17.05 5.67 14.76
C VAL A 277 16.33 6.43 13.65
N PRO A 278 17.05 7.08 12.71
CA PRO A 278 16.42 7.93 11.69
C PRO A 278 15.71 7.10 10.60
N ILE A 279 14.54 7.59 10.17
CA ILE A 279 13.78 7.07 9.04
C ILE A 279 13.96 8.06 7.88
N ARG A 280 14.47 7.57 6.74
CA ARG A 280 14.88 8.39 5.61
C ARG A 280 14.06 8.06 4.37
N TYR A 281 13.59 9.09 3.69
CA TYR A 281 12.86 8.95 2.43
C TYR A 281 13.78 8.43 1.32
N GLY A 282 13.29 7.56 0.43
CA GLY A 282 14.09 6.95 -0.64
C GLY A 282 14.96 5.77 -0.16
N GLU A 283 15.50 5.85 1.05
CA GLU A 283 16.33 4.80 1.64
C GLU A 283 15.48 3.73 2.34
N HIS A 284 14.67 4.13 3.32
CA HIS A 284 13.87 3.22 4.13
C HIS A 284 12.44 3.06 3.60
N THR A 285 11.86 4.16 3.14
CA THR A 285 10.45 4.20 2.73
C THR A 285 10.25 5.10 1.53
N LEU A 286 9.07 5.03 0.95
CA LEU A 286 8.68 5.81 -0.21
C LEU A 286 7.23 6.27 -0.06
N ASN A 287 6.79 7.12 -0.98
CA ASN A 287 5.39 7.53 -1.04
C ASN A 287 4.49 6.29 -1.23
N TYR A 288 3.41 6.24 -0.47
CA TYR A 288 2.41 5.18 -0.54
C TYR A 288 1.79 5.05 -1.93
N TRP A 289 1.64 6.18 -2.62
CA TRP A 289 1.18 6.26 -3.98
C TRP A 289 2.34 6.00 -4.93
N ARG A 290 2.29 4.87 -5.64
CA ARG A 290 3.25 4.54 -6.68
C ARG A 290 2.65 4.90 -8.04
N ASN A 291 3.25 5.88 -8.68
CA ASN A 291 2.96 6.19 -10.07
C ASN A 291 3.63 5.19 -11.00
N GLY A 292 2.97 4.80 -12.09
CA GLY A 292 3.53 3.92 -13.13
C GLY A 292 4.81 4.46 -13.80
N PHE A 293 5.09 5.75 -13.61
CA PHE A 293 6.21 6.48 -14.17
C PHE A 293 7.41 6.58 -13.20
N GLU A 294 7.24 6.31 -11.90
CA GLU A 294 8.24 6.64 -10.87
C GLU A 294 9.68 6.14 -11.16
N ARG A 295 10.68 7.01 -10.95
CA ARG A 295 12.11 6.70 -11.16
C ARG A 295 12.68 5.72 -10.13
N VAL A 296 12.22 5.79 -8.88
CA VAL A 296 12.67 4.93 -7.76
C VAL A 296 11.50 4.06 -7.31
N PRO A 297 11.28 2.89 -7.95
CA PRO A 297 10.15 2.03 -7.60
C PRO A 297 10.36 1.26 -6.29
N GLN A 298 11.60 1.23 -5.75
CA GLN A 298 12.01 0.46 -4.57
C GLN A 298 12.94 1.29 -3.65
N PRO A 299 12.85 1.13 -2.32
CA PRO A 299 13.80 1.73 -1.38
C PRO A 299 15.24 1.28 -1.67
N THR A 300 16.22 2.15 -1.46
CA THR A 300 17.64 1.88 -1.78
C THR A 300 18.41 1.20 -0.66
N HIS A 301 17.95 1.28 0.60
CA HIS A 301 18.64 0.65 1.73
C HIS A 301 18.48 -0.87 1.70
N THR A 302 19.56 -1.62 1.95
CA THR A 302 19.57 -3.09 1.85
C THR A 302 18.63 -3.78 2.84
N GLY A 303 18.34 -3.12 3.96
CA GLY A 303 17.38 -3.56 4.98
C GLY A 303 15.93 -3.17 4.67
N SER A 304 15.64 -2.60 3.50
CA SER A 304 14.32 -2.08 3.14
C SER A 304 13.89 -2.57 1.76
N ARG A 305 12.58 -2.72 1.54
CA ARG A 305 11.99 -3.08 0.24
C ARG A 305 10.49 -2.82 0.23
N VAL A 306 9.87 -2.75 -0.95
CA VAL A 306 8.40 -2.82 -1.06
C VAL A 306 7.93 -4.21 -0.63
N ALA A 307 7.05 -4.25 0.37
CA ALA A 307 6.59 -5.46 1.04
C ALA A 307 5.20 -5.91 0.59
N TRP A 308 4.36 -4.95 0.22
CA TRP A 308 2.98 -5.14 -0.21
C TRP A 308 2.60 -4.08 -1.25
N THR A 309 1.73 -4.45 -2.18
CA THR A 309 1.14 -3.56 -3.18
C THR A 309 -0.35 -3.83 -3.31
N GLY A 310 -1.14 -2.78 -3.54
CA GLY A 310 -2.56 -2.86 -3.87
C GLY A 310 -2.89 -2.18 -5.19
N ASP A 311 -4.07 -2.48 -5.71
CA ASP A 311 -4.59 -1.95 -6.96
C ASP A 311 -5.14 -0.53 -6.75
N ALA A 312 -4.70 0.43 -7.55
CA ALA A 312 -5.46 1.67 -7.71
C ALA A 312 -6.64 1.36 -8.64
N SER A 313 -7.77 0.91 -8.10
CA SER A 313 -8.88 0.22 -8.81
C SER A 313 -9.16 0.61 -10.27
N PHE A 314 -9.20 1.90 -10.60
CA PHE A 314 -9.45 2.42 -11.96
C PHE A 314 -8.20 2.99 -12.66
N LEU A 315 -7.06 3.02 -11.97
CA LEU A 315 -5.79 3.56 -12.46
C LEU A 315 -4.70 2.46 -12.65
N ALA A 316 -5.01 1.22 -12.25
CA ALA A 316 -4.07 0.09 -12.26
C ALA A 316 -3.63 -0.31 -13.67
N GLU A 317 -4.51 -0.16 -14.66
CA GLU A 317 -4.18 -0.41 -16.07
C GLU A 317 -3.09 0.54 -16.61
N TYR A 318 -2.90 1.66 -15.92
CA TYR A 318 -1.89 2.67 -16.22
C TYR A 318 -0.62 2.54 -15.36
N GLY A 319 -0.47 1.43 -14.63
CA GLY A 319 0.71 1.13 -13.82
C GLY A 319 0.75 1.82 -12.46
N ASN A 320 -0.29 2.56 -12.08
CA ASN A 320 -0.42 3.15 -10.75
C ASN A 320 -0.82 2.07 -9.74
N SER A 321 -0.24 2.13 -8.55
CA SER A 321 -0.49 1.18 -7.47
C SER A 321 -0.32 1.88 -6.13
N VAL A 322 -0.86 1.29 -5.08
CA VAL A 322 -0.49 1.66 -3.71
C VAL A 322 0.56 0.68 -3.20
N ARG A 323 1.44 1.11 -2.30
CA ARG A 323 2.49 0.25 -1.73
C ARG A 323 2.74 0.50 -0.25
N LEU A 324 3.26 -0.52 0.41
CA LEU A 324 3.89 -0.43 1.72
C LEU A 324 5.31 -0.95 1.62
N CYS A 325 6.23 -0.25 2.27
CA CYS A 325 7.60 -0.68 2.43
C CYS A 325 7.75 -1.40 3.77
N VAL A 326 8.60 -2.43 3.81
CA VAL A 326 9.13 -2.95 5.07
C VAL A 326 10.55 -2.44 5.23
N SER A 327 10.89 -1.99 6.43
CA SER A 327 12.26 -1.58 6.81
C SER A 327 12.72 -2.31 8.04
N SER A 328 13.93 -2.86 8.00
CA SER A 328 14.64 -3.40 9.16
C SER A 328 15.67 -2.38 9.63
N LEU A 329 15.38 -1.76 10.77
CA LEU A 329 16.21 -0.73 11.39
C LEU A 329 17.02 -1.35 12.53
N GLN A 330 18.28 -0.96 12.66
CA GLN A 330 19.18 -1.49 13.69
C GLN A 330 18.87 -0.87 15.06
N ASN A 331 18.72 -1.71 16.08
CA ASN A 331 18.81 -1.25 17.47
C ASN A 331 20.29 -0.99 17.80
N PRO A 332 20.69 0.24 18.17
CA PRO A 332 22.08 0.55 18.53
C PRO A 332 22.58 -0.20 19.78
N ARG A 333 21.68 -0.66 20.65
CA ARG A 333 22.01 -1.40 21.89
C ARG A 333 21.15 -2.65 22.01
N PRO A 334 21.42 -3.68 21.18
CA PRO A 334 20.54 -4.83 21.02
C PRO A 334 20.42 -5.72 22.26
N SER A 335 21.37 -5.63 23.18
CA SER A 335 21.38 -6.37 24.46
C SER A 335 20.56 -5.70 25.57
N LYS A 336 20.18 -4.42 25.43
CA LYS A 336 19.40 -3.70 26.43
C LYS A 336 17.90 -3.88 26.19
N VAL A 337 17.13 -3.96 27.27
CA VAL A 337 15.66 -3.98 27.21
C VAL A 337 15.15 -2.60 26.80
N VAL A 338 14.42 -2.56 25.70
CA VAL A 338 13.70 -1.35 25.26
C VAL A 338 12.35 -1.37 25.97
N ARG A 339 12.13 -0.41 26.87
CA ARG A 339 10.88 -0.21 27.60
C ARG A 339 9.77 0.24 26.65
N SER A 340 10.05 1.28 25.86
CA SER A 340 9.10 1.87 24.92
C SER A 340 9.79 2.47 23.70
N ILE A 341 9.01 2.75 22.67
CA ILE A 341 9.44 3.47 21.46
C ILE A 341 8.62 4.74 21.31
N ASP A 342 9.28 5.85 21.00
CA ASP A 342 8.62 7.07 20.54
C ASP A 342 8.86 7.25 19.03
N LEU A 343 7.84 7.65 18.30
CA LEU A 343 7.93 8.02 16.90
C LEU A 343 7.85 9.55 16.79
N VAL A 344 8.90 10.19 16.28
CA VAL A 344 9.02 11.66 16.24
C VAL A 344 9.15 12.13 14.81
N SER A 345 8.27 13.02 14.37
CA SER A 345 8.36 13.63 13.05
C SER A 345 9.58 14.55 12.95
N ALA A 346 10.27 14.51 11.80
CA ALA A 346 11.28 15.51 11.47
C ALA A 346 10.68 16.83 10.95
N GLN A 347 9.35 16.90 10.83
CA GLN A 347 8.59 18.05 10.32
C GLN A 347 9.11 18.53 8.95
N ARG A 348 9.43 17.57 8.08
CA ARG A 348 9.78 17.79 6.67
C ARG A 348 8.56 17.61 5.77
N GLU A 349 8.71 17.81 4.46
CA GLU A 349 7.60 17.75 3.49
C GLU A 349 6.79 16.45 3.58
N ALA A 350 7.47 15.29 3.63
CA ALA A 350 6.81 13.99 3.75
C ALA A 350 6.33 13.71 5.19
N SER A 351 5.16 13.08 5.29
CA SER A 351 4.54 12.64 6.53
C SER A 351 4.68 11.13 6.65
N GLU A 352 5.30 10.66 7.73
CA GLU A 352 5.51 9.23 7.98
C GLU A 352 4.21 8.53 8.38
N VAL A 353 3.95 7.36 7.79
CA VAL A 353 2.77 6.54 8.07
C VAL A 353 3.19 5.11 8.41
N VAL A 354 3.03 4.73 9.68
CA VAL A 354 3.35 3.38 10.16
C VAL A 354 2.06 2.56 10.31
N VAL A 355 2.02 1.41 9.66
CA VAL A 355 0.86 0.51 9.59
C VAL A 355 1.02 -0.70 10.51
N GLY A 356 2.25 -1.09 10.76
CA GLY A 356 2.59 -2.19 11.65
C GLY A 356 4.03 -2.11 12.11
N MET A 357 4.29 -2.65 13.29
CA MET A 357 5.62 -2.70 13.88
C MET A 357 5.90 -4.09 14.44
N ALA A 358 7.15 -4.54 14.32
CA ALA A 358 7.60 -5.80 14.89
C ALA A 358 9.05 -5.69 15.37
N THR A 359 9.48 -6.62 16.21
CA THR A 359 10.85 -6.71 16.74
C THR A 359 11.41 -8.09 16.47
N GLY A 360 12.72 -8.21 16.30
CA GLY A 360 13.38 -9.50 16.09
C GLY A 360 14.90 -9.44 16.10
N GLY A 361 15.52 -10.56 15.74
CA GLY A 361 16.97 -10.77 15.88
C GLY A 361 17.82 -10.71 14.61
N SER A 362 17.25 -10.65 13.41
CA SER A 362 17.99 -10.81 12.14
C SER A 362 17.57 -9.82 11.06
N ASP A 363 18.40 -9.58 10.04
CA ASP A 363 17.98 -8.81 8.88
C ASP A 363 16.82 -9.48 8.11
N LEU A 364 16.21 -8.74 7.18
CA LEU A 364 15.17 -9.27 6.30
C LEU A 364 15.68 -10.52 5.54
N PRO A 365 14.87 -11.57 5.38
CA PRO A 365 15.24 -12.74 4.59
C PRO A 365 15.66 -12.38 3.15
N LYS A 366 16.73 -13.00 2.66
CA LYS A 366 17.31 -12.75 1.31
C LYS A 366 16.46 -13.33 0.17
N ALA A 367 15.71 -14.42 0.41
CA ALA A 367 14.95 -15.11 -0.63
C ALA A 367 13.46 -14.76 -0.57
N TRP A 368 12.94 -14.15 -1.64
CA TRP A 368 11.50 -13.98 -1.86
C TRP A 368 11.14 -13.93 -3.36
N ARG A 369 10.00 -14.52 -3.71
CA ARG A 369 9.34 -14.39 -5.01
C ARG A 369 8.28 -13.28 -4.90
N SER A 370 8.49 -12.14 -5.56
CA SER A 370 7.56 -10.99 -5.59
C SER A 370 6.07 -11.41 -5.59
N ALA A 371 5.28 -10.95 -4.62
CA ALA A 371 3.83 -11.01 -4.72
C ALA A 371 3.42 -10.06 -5.86
N ALA A 372 2.76 -10.60 -6.87
CA ALA A 372 2.36 -9.96 -8.13
C ALA A 372 3.51 -9.31 -8.93
N ARG A 373 3.79 -9.84 -10.12
CA ARG A 373 4.45 -9.06 -11.17
C ARG A 373 3.55 -7.88 -11.49
N VAL A 374 3.78 -6.72 -10.88
CA VAL A 374 3.34 -5.48 -11.51
C VAL A 374 4.06 -5.46 -12.85
N ARG A 375 3.32 -5.46 -13.96
CA ARG A 375 3.91 -5.30 -15.28
C ARG A 375 4.73 -4.02 -15.24
N GLU A 376 6.06 -4.14 -15.23
CA GLU A 376 6.98 -3.04 -15.46
C GLU A 376 6.88 -2.61 -16.92
N LYS A 377 5.77 -1.97 -17.27
CA LYS A 377 5.71 -1.10 -18.44
C LYS A 377 6.03 0.29 -17.94
N SER A 378 7.25 0.53 -17.49
CA SER A 378 7.73 1.90 -17.32
C SER A 378 7.69 2.55 -18.70
N PRO A 379 6.83 3.55 -18.91
CA PRO A 379 6.73 4.18 -20.21
C PRO A 379 8.03 4.95 -20.45
N ALA A 380 8.44 4.98 -21.72
CA ALA A 380 9.68 5.64 -22.07
C ALA A 380 9.54 7.15 -21.86
N TRP A 381 10.28 7.68 -20.89
CA TRP A 381 10.45 9.11 -20.60
C TRP A 381 11.20 9.79 -21.77
N LYS A 382 10.56 9.89 -22.94
CA LYS A 382 11.19 10.36 -24.18
C LYS A 382 11.02 11.86 -24.41
N SER A 383 10.01 12.50 -23.82
CA SER A 383 9.73 13.92 -24.02
C SER A 383 10.42 14.79 -22.97
N LYS A 384 10.80 16.00 -23.39
CA LYS A 384 11.47 16.98 -22.56
C LYS A 384 10.84 18.35 -22.78
N LEU A 385 10.37 18.96 -21.70
CA LEU A 385 10.01 20.37 -21.64
C LEU A 385 11.18 21.09 -21.00
N ARG A 386 11.80 22.01 -21.75
CA ARG A 386 12.82 22.91 -21.21
C ARG A 386 12.10 24.06 -20.52
N PHE A 387 12.31 24.21 -19.23
CA PHE A 387 11.76 25.31 -18.45
C PHE A 387 12.86 26.34 -18.22
N ARG A 388 12.56 27.62 -18.48
CA ARG A 388 13.48 28.74 -18.23
C ARG A 388 12.79 29.78 -17.33
N ALA A 389 13.28 29.94 -16.11
CA ALA A 389 12.81 30.93 -15.16
C ALA A 389 13.60 32.23 -15.30
N LEU A 390 12.88 33.34 -15.52
CA LEU A 390 13.44 34.69 -15.57
C LEU A 390 12.69 35.58 -14.58
N ASP A 391 13.39 36.49 -13.92
CA ASP A 391 12.79 37.58 -13.17
C ASP A 391 12.11 38.54 -14.17
N ALA A 392 10.84 38.88 -13.91
CA ALA A 392 10.01 39.61 -14.85
C ALA A 392 10.50 41.04 -15.09
N ASP A 393 11.09 41.67 -14.08
CA ASP A 393 11.49 43.07 -14.11
C ASP A 393 12.91 43.24 -14.66
N SER A 394 13.86 42.45 -14.16
CA SER A 394 15.27 42.52 -14.55
C SER A 394 15.62 41.64 -15.76
N GLY A 395 14.78 40.66 -16.10
CA GLY A 395 15.05 39.68 -17.15
C GLY A 395 16.16 38.67 -16.82
N LYS A 396 16.73 38.71 -15.60
CA LYS A 396 17.83 37.83 -15.19
C LYS A 396 17.33 36.41 -14.91
N PRO A 397 18.16 35.38 -15.14
CA PRO A 397 17.79 34.01 -14.79
C PRO A 397 17.62 33.81 -13.27
N ILE A 398 16.65 32.99 -12.88
CA ILE A 398 16.40 32.66 -11.47
C ILE A 398 16.92 31.26 -11.16
N ALA A 399 18.01 31.18 -10.40
CA ALA A 399 18.58 29.93 -9.91
C ALA A 399 17.86 29.46 -8.65
N GLY A 400 17.73 28.14 -8.45
CA GLY A 400 17.14 27.59 -7.22
C GLY A 400 15.61 27.61 -7.17
N MET A 401 14.91 27.95 -8.26
CA MET A 401 13.46 27.91 -8.32
C MET A 401 12.98 26.46 -8.28
N THR A 402 12.13 26.15 -7.32
CA THR A 402 11.54 24.83 -7.12
C THR A 402 10.31 24.70 -8.01
N LEU A 403 10.34 23.71 -8.90
CA LEU A 403 9.26 23.35 -9.80
C LEU A 403 8.67 22.04 -9.33
N ARG A 404 7.43 22.08 -8.84
CA ARG A 404 6.63 20.90 -8.57
C ARG A 404 5.84 20.61 -9.83
N VAL A 405 6.12 19.49 -10.49
CA VAL A 405 5.47 19.13 -11.74
C VAL A 405 4.51 17.97 -11.51
N GLU A 406 3.29 18.15 -11.98
CA GLU A 406 2.27 17.13 -12.12
C GLU A 406 1.98 16.91 -13.59
N VAL A 407 1.82 15.65 -13.97
CA VAL A 407 1.52 15.24 -15.33
C VAL A 407 0.36 14.24 -15.27
N ALA A 408 -0.61 14.38 -16.16
CA ALA A 408 -1.79 13.52 -16.16
C ALA A 408 -2.23 13.11 -17.57
N ASP A 409 -2.71 11.88 -17.68
CA ASP A 409 -3.27 11.25 -18.87
C ASP A 409 -4.66 10.67 -18.51
N GLU A 410 -5.45 10.19 -19.47
CA GLU A 410 -6.72 9.48 -19.24
C GLU A 410 -6.56 8.49 -18.08
N GLY A 411 -7.29 8.68 -16.98
CA GLY A 411 -7.19 7.77 -15.83
C GLY A 411 -5.78 7.70 -15.22
N ILE A 412 -4.98 8.77 -15.27
CA ILE A 412 -3.69 8.86 -14.58
C ILE A 412 -3.51 10.27 -14.06
N HIS A 413 -3.27 10.38 -12.77
CA HIS A 413 -2.70 11.59 -12.19
C HIS A 413 -1.39 11.23 -11.53
N ALA A 414 -0.31 11.73 -12.10
CA ALA A 414 1.02 11.55 -11.57
C ALA A 414 1.54 12.89 -11.04
N ARG A 415 1.46 13.03 -9.72
CA ARG A 415 2.22 13.99 -8.89
C ARG A 415 3.40 13.24 -8.25
N ILE A 416 4.65 13.67 -8.14
CA ILE A 416 5.34 14.97 -8.24
C ILE A 416 6.77 14.68 -8.71
N LEU A 417 7.22 15.24 -9.84
CA LEU A 417 8.65 15.46 -10.06
C LEU A 417 9.00 16.82 -9.48
N THR A 418 9.85 16.88 -8.45
CA THR A 418 10.50 18.13 -8.07
C THR A 418 11.69 18.38 -9.00
N ARG A 419 11.79 19.57 -9.57
CA ARG A 419 12.97 20.07 -10.29
C ARG A 419 13.39 21.38 -9.65
N VAL A 420 14.68 21.66 -9.72
CA VAL A 420 15.24 22.93 -9.29
C VAL A 420 15.96 23.54 -10.48
N THR A 421 15.78 24.83 -10.73
CA THR A 421 16.51 25.51 -11.80
C THR A 421 17.99 25.65 -11.48
N GLY A 422 18.84 25.43 -12.47
CA GLY A 422 20.29 25.64 -12.36
C GLY A 422 20.66 27.12 -12.30
N ALA A 423 21.96 27.41 -12.23
CA ALA A 423 22.49 28.78 -12.17
C ALA A 423 22.07 29.66 -13.37
N ASP A 424 21.77 29.04 -14.52
CA ASP A 424 21.29 29.68 -15.74
C ASP A 424 19.76 29.83 -15.81
N GLY A 425 19.07 29.55 -14.71
CA GLY A 425 17.62 29.58 -14.58
C GLY A 425 16.90 28.46 -15.33
N ARG A 426 17.61 27.42 -15.80
CA ARG A 426 17.00 26.35 -16.59
C ARG A 426 16.75 25.10 -15.77
N ALA A 427 15.65 24.42 -16.08
CA ALA A 427 15.35 23.08 -15.61
C ALA A 427 14.81 22.23 -16.77
N VAL A 428 15.09 20.94 -16.75
CA VAL A 428 14.51 19.99 -17.72
C VAL A 428 13.46 19.15 -17.02
N ILE A 429 12.23 19.30 -17.49
CA ILE A 429 11.09 18.49 -17.08
C ILE A 429 10.98 17.37 -18.12
N GLU A 430 11.41 16.18 -17.72
CA GLU A 430 11.18 14.98 -18.51
C GLU A 430 9.76 14.50 -18.24
N TYR A 431 9.07 13.99 -19.25
CA TYR A 431 7.73 13.44 -19.12
C TYR A 431 7.47 12.30 -20.14
N PRO A 432 6.54 11.39 -19.85
CA PRO A 432 6.16 10.30 -20.75
C PRO A 432 5.45 10.79 -22.04
N HIS A 433 5.81 10.27 -23.21
CA HIS A 433 5.26 10.62 -24.54
C HIS A 433 4.07 9.71 -24.93
N PRO A 434 3.17 9.98 -25.93
CA PRO A 434 2.50 11.21 -26.40
C PRO A 434 1.09 11.42 -25.83
N ARG A 435 0.61 10.60 -24.88
CA ARG A 435 -0.81 10.60 -24.48
C ARG A 435 -1.18 11.65 -23.43
N LEU A 436 -0.19 12.33 -22.84
CA LEU A 436 -0.39 13.37 -21.81
C LEU A 436 -1.50 14.38 -22.14
N ARG A 437 -2.52 14.43 -21.27
CA ARG A 437 -3.65 15.35 -21.35
C ARG A 437 -3.35 16.69 -20.71
N TYR A 438 -2.65 16.74 -19.57
CA TYR A 438 -2.20 18.01 -19.03
C TYR A 438 -0.87 17.92 -18.27
N VAL A 439 -0.17 19.06 -18.21
CA VAL A 439 1.00 19.28 -17.35
C VAL A 439 0.68 20.48 -16.47
N SER A 440 0.85 20.30 -15.17
CA SER A 440 0.71 21.36 -14.18
C SER A 440 2.02 21.60 -13.46
N ILE A 441 2.43 22.85 -13.30
CA ILE A 441 3.69 23.23 -12.67
C ILE A 441 3.40 24.27 -11.58
N TRP A 442 3.74 23.96 -10.33
CA TRP A 442 3.87 24.99 -9.30
C TRP A 442 5.32 25.46 -9.29
N ALA A 443 5.54 26.74 -9.57
CA ALA A 443 6.85 27.36 -9.52
C ALA A 443 6.95 28.21 -8.25
N ASP A 444 7.94 27.89 -7.40
CA ASP A 444 8.18 28.57 -6.14
C ASP A 444 9.65 28.98 -6.02
N HIS A 445 9.88 30.22 -5.60
CA HIS A 445 11.20 30.77 -5.33
C HIS A 445 11.08 31.91 -4.33
N ALA A 446 12.02 32.00 -3.39
CA ALA A 446 12.06 33.08 -2.42
C ALA A 446 12.02 34.46 -3.10
N GLY A 447 11.18 35.36 -2.61
CA GLY A 447 11.06 36.72 -3.16
C GLY A 447 10.21 36.87 -4.42
N HIS A 448 9.65 35.79 -4.96
CA HIS A 448 8.81 35.84 -6.16
C HIS A 448 7.41 35.31 -5.86
N VAL A 449 6.44 35.82 -6.60
CA VAL A 449 5.04 35.40 -6.47
C VAL A 449 4.88 33.96 -6.98
N PRO A 450 4.36 33.02 -6.17
CA PRO A 450 4.11 31.67 -6.61
C PRO A 450 3.00 31.66 -7.66
N ARG A 451 3.26 30.98 -8.78
CA ARG A 451 2.25 30.74 -9.81
C ARG A 451 2.05 29.26 -10.06
N PHE A 452 0.81 28.96 -10.39
CA PHE A 452 0.40 27.66 -10.89
C PHE A 452 0.24 27.77 -12.40
N LEU A 453 1.00 26.98 -13.13
CA LEU A 453 0.88 26.87 -14.57
C LEU A 453 0.12 25.59 -14.88
N GLN A 454 -0.87 25.66 -15.76
CA GLN A 454 -1.59 24.49 -16.26
C GLN A 454 -1.68 24.53 -17.77
N TRP A 455 -1.19 23.46 -18.39
CA TRP A 455 -1.31 23.26 -19.81
C TRP A 455 -2.13 21.99 -20.06
N THR A 456 -3.38 22.14 -20.48
CA THR A 456 -4.20 21.02 -20.97
C THR A 456 -4.13 20.94 -22.50
N ARG A 457 -3.79 19.77 -23.05
CA ARG A 457 -3.66 19.53 -24.48
C ARG A 457 -4.98 19.73 -25.24
N SER A 458 -6.12 19.39 -24.62
CA SER A 458 -7.45 19.59 -25.20
C SER A 458 -7.84 21.06 -25.36
N GLN A 459 -7.30 21.94 -24.51
CA GLN A 459 -7.55 23.39 -24.55
C GLN A 459 -6.44 24.14 -25.32
N HIS A 460 -5.19 23.71 -25.18
CA HIS A 460 -4.02 24.51 -25.58
C HIS A 460 -3.14 23.88 -26.67
N GLY A 461 -3.44 22.66 -27.15
CA GLY A 461 -2.62 21.94 -28.12
C GLY A 461 -1.38 21.27 -27.51
N ASP A 462 -0.44 20.85 -28.36
CA ASP A 462 0.77 20.13 -27.93
C ASP A 462 1.68 20.96 -27.00
N PHE A 463 2.36 20.28 -26.07
CA PHE A 463 3.31 20.92 -25.16
C PHE A 463 4.50 21.51 -25.92
N PRO A 464 4.96 22.72 -25.57
CA PRO A 464 6.07 23.35 -26.27
C PRO A 464 7.40 22.69 -25.89
N ALA A 465 8.38 22.76 -26.79
CA ALA A 465 9.73 22.25 -26.51
C ALA A 465 10.45 23.08 -25.40
N GLU A 466 10.11 24.36 -25.31
CA GLU A 466 10.61 25.28 -24.28
C GLU A 466 9.46 26.16 -23.76
N TRP A 467 9.45 26.39 -22.45
CA TRP A 467 8.59 27.34 -21.79
C TRP A 467 9.43 28.35 -21.00
N VAL A 468 9.23 29.65 -21.29
CA VAL A 468 9.88 30.75 -20.59
C VAL A 468 8.88 31.31 -19.57
N TYR A 469 9.16 31.08 -18.29
CA TYR A 469 8.36 31.60 -17.19
C TYR A 469 8.96 32.91 -16.67
N ARG A 470 8.13 33.95 -16.57
CA ARG A 470 8.51 35.26 -16.03
C ARG A 470 7.91 35.41 -14.64
N ALA A 471 8.76 35.29 -13.62
CA ALA A 471 8.35 35.38 -12.24
C ALA A 471 8.37 36.84 -11.79
N HIS A 472 7.24 37.33 -11.28
CA HIS A 472 7.15 38.68 -10.72
C HIS A 472 7.64 38.68 -9.28
N GLN A 473 8.29 39.77 -8.86
CA GLN A 473 8.69 39.95 -7.47
C GLN A 473 7.46 40.10 -6.57
N GLY A 474 7.51 39.48 -5.41
CA GLY A 474 6.49 39.66 -4.39
C GLY A 474 6.80 40.84 -3.47
N LYS A 475 5.77 41.42 -2.87
CA LYS A 475 5.93 42.31 -1.72
C LYS A 475 6.25 41.51 -0.46
N ARG A 476 6.99 42.15 0.45
CA ARG A 476 7.23 41.60 1.77
C ARG A 476 5.97 41.71 2.64
N LEU A 477 5.61 40.61 3.27
CA LEU A 477 4.62 40.54 4.34
C LEU A 477 5.27 39.88 5.54
N GLY A 478 5.00 40.35 6.75
CA GLY A 478 5.58 39.77 7.94
C GLY A 478 4.96 40.29 9.21
N GLY A 479 5.40 39.72 10.32
CA GLY A 479 4.83 39.98 11.61
C GLY A 479 5.49 39.21 12.73
N VAL A 480 4.84 39.26 13.89
CA VAL A 480 5.17 38.49 15.09
C VAL A 480 4.01 37.57 15.42
N VAL A 481 4.33 36.34 15.79
CA VAL A 481 3.40 35.44 16.48
C VAL A 481 3.79 35.39 17.95
N GLU A 482 2.82 35.63 18.83
CA GLU A 482 2.98 35.55 20.27
C GLU A 482 1.84 34.74 20.89
N ASP A 483 2.05 34.24 22.10
CA ASP A 483 0.96 33.66 22.89
C ASP A 483 0.17 34.75 23.62
N ALA A 484 -0.92 34.36 24.27
CA ALA A 484 -1.80 35.27 25.00
C ALA A 484 -1.11 36.04 26.16
N ASP A 485 0.08 35.59 26.58
CA ASP A 485 0.88 36.24 27.62
C ASP A 485 1.92 37.21 27.01
N GLY A 486 1.94 37.36 25.68
CA GLY A 486 2.87 38.22 24.94
C GLY A 486 4.25 37.58 24.71
N ASN A 487 4.41 36.28 24.97
CA ASN A 487 5.68 35.62 24.70
C ASN A 487 5.80 35.24 23.22
N PRO A 488 6.98 35.41 22.60
CA PRO A 488 7.18 35.02 21.21
C PRO A 488 7.01 33.51 21.00
N VAL A 489 6.31 33.13 19.93
CA VAL A 489 6.10 31.72 19.56
C VAL A 489 7.02 31.37 18.40
N SER A 490 8.08 30.61 18.69
CA SER A 490 9.05 30.13 17.69
C SER A 490 8.60 28.85 16.99
N GLY A 491 8.98 28.66 15.73
CA GLY A 491 8.67 27.46 14.94
C GLY A 491 7.20 27.34 14.53
N ALA A 492 6.42 28.43 14.62
CA ALA A 492 5.06 28.51 14.14
C ALA A 492 5.06 28.72 12.62
N LEU A 493 4.24 27.96 11.90
CA LEU A 493 4.06 28.10 10.47
C LEU A 493 2.87 29.03 10.20
N VAL A 494 3.15 30.20 9.66
CA VAL A 494 2.13 31.14 9.18
C VAL A 494 1.82 30.80 7.73
N ARG A 495 0.61 30.27 7.50
CA ARG A 495 0.04 30.02 6.18
C ARG A 495 -0.65 31.27 5.66
N ILE A 496 -0.41 31.57 4.39
CA ILE A 496 -0.97 32.70 3.67
C ILE A 496 -1.67 32.14 2.43
N ASP A 497 -2.99 32.30 2.39
CA ASP A 497 -3.82 31.98 1.24
C ASP A 497 -4.45 33.25 0.68
N GLY A 498 -4.49 33.36 -0.63
CA GLY A 498 -5.23 34.33 -1.41
C GLY A 498 -6.46 33.70 -2.07
N PRO A 499 -7.04 34.40 -3.07
CA PRO A 499 -8.20 33.90 -3.80
C PRO A 499 -7.87 32.61 -4.56
N ALA A 500 -8.86 31.72 -4.68
CA ALA A 500 -8.72 30.51 -5.49
C ALA A 500 -8.57 30.89 -6.98
N PRO A 501 -7.75 30.16 -7.74
CA PRO A 501 -7.68 30.36 -9.18
C PRO A 501 -9.02 30.04 -9.86
N ASP A 502 -9.39 30.84 -10.86
CA ASP A 502 -10.49 30.52 -11.77
C ASP A 502 -10.00 29.62 -12.91
N PHE A 503 -10.19 28.31 -12.77
CA PHE A 503 -9.77 27.32 -13.76
C PHE A 503 -10.71 27.18 -14.97
N ALA A 504 -11.81 27.94 -15.04
CA ALA A 504 -12.80 27.77 -16.10
C ALA A 504 -12.41 28.44 -17.44
N GLY A 505 -11.38 29.30 -17.46
CA GLY A 505 -10.90 30.01 -18.66
C GLY A 505 -9.72 29.34 -19.38
N ASP A 506 -9.35 29.89 -20.55
CA ASP A 506 -8.22 29.44 -21.39
C ASP A 506 -6.83 29.94 -20.89
N ALA A 507 -6.75 30.39 -19.64
CA ALA A 507 -5.50 30.88 -19.06
C ALA A 507 -4.54 29.71 -18.79
N LYS A 508 -3.25 29.92 -19.08
CA LYS A 508 -2.18 28.92 -18.81
C LYS A 508 -1.44 29.19 -17.51
N GLU A 509 -1.55 30.41 -16.99
CA GLU A 509 -0.89 30.87 -15.78
C GLU A 509 -1.91 31.45 -14.82
N PHE A 510 -1.88 30.95 -13.59
CA PHE A 510 -2.78 31.35 -12.54
C PHE A 510 -2.00 31.88 -11.35
N LEU A 511 -2.48 32.99 -10.79
CA LEU A 511 -2.04 33.43 -9.48
C LEU A 511 -2.38 32.33 -8.47
N PHE A 512 -1.36 31.80 -7.79
CA PHE A 512 -1.55 30.70 -6.86
C PHE A 512 -0.95 31.05 -5.51
N VAL A 513 -1.64 31.91 -4.79
CA VAL A 513 -1.37 32.15 -3.37
C VAL A 513 -2.20 31.14 -2.59
N LYS A 514 -1.87 29.85 -2.65
CA LYS A 514 -2.53 28.85 -1.80
C LYS A 514 -1.45 27.98 -1.18
N GLY A 515 -1.32 28.04 0.14
CA GLY A 515 -0.26 27.38 0.87
C GLY A 515 1.10 28.04 0.71
N LEU A 516 1.17 29.38 0.77
CA LEU A 516 2.44 30.08 1.01
C LEU A 516 2.73 30.04 2.51
N PHE A 517 3.96 29.67 2.92
CA PHE A 517 4.31 29.54 4.33
C PHE A 517 5.49 30.42 4.71
N ALA A 518 5.46 30.91 5.96
CA ALA A 518 6.61 31.49 6.63
C ALA A 518 6.71 30.90 8.04
N GLU A 519 7.89 30.46 8.44
CA GLU A 519 8.14 29.96 9.80
C GLU A 519 8.61 31.11 10.70
N THR A 520 8.19 31.09 11.97
CA THR A 520 8.65 32.07 12.95
C THR A 520 10.03 31.74 13.50
N ASP A 521 10.88 32.76 13.65
CA ASP A 521 12.20 32.65 14.29
C ASP A 521 12.09 32.49 15.82
N ALA A 522 13.24 32.50 16.52
CA ALA A 522 13.28 32.40 17.99
C ALA A 522 12.56 33.55 18.72
N HIS A 523 12.32 34.67 18.04
CA HIS A 523 11.63 35.86 18.53
C HIS A 523 10.19 35.95 18.04
N GLY A 524 9.67 34.89 17.42
CA GLY A 524 8.31 34.86 16.89
C GLY A 524 8.13 35.64 15.59
N ASN A 525 9.20 36.20 15.01
CA ASN A 525 9.10 36.95 13.77
C ASN A 525 8.96 36.01 12.59
N TRP A 526 8.04 36.31 11.69
CA TRP A 526 7.90 35.64 10.40
C TRP A 526 7.91 36.67 9.28
N SER A 527 8.39 36.28 8.11
CA SER A 527 8.21 37.07 6.90
C SER A 527 8.25 36.23 5.65
N THR A 528 7.60 36.71 4.60
CA THR A 528 7.69 36.20 3.24
C THR A 528 7.80 37.37 2.28
N ALA A 529 8.48 37.18 1.16
CA ALA A 529 8.59 38.17 0.08
C ALA A 529 7.90 37.70 -1.21
N ALA A 530 6.92 36.81 -1.08
CA ALA A 530 6.28 36.13 -2.19
C ALA A 530 4.81 36.54 -2.39
N VAL A 531 4.33 37.57 -1.67
CA VAL A 531 2.93 38.01 -1.76
C VAL A 531 2.75 38.91 -3.00
N PRO A 532 1.72 38.70 -3.84
CA PRO A 532 1.38 39.61 -4.94
C PRO A 532 1.20 41.06 -4.49
N VAL A 533 1.72 41.99 -5.29
CA VAL A 533 1.71 43.43 -4.96
C VAL A 533 0.30 44.01 -4.90
N ASP A 534 -0.60 43.50 -5.73
CA ASP A 534 -1.98 43.96 -5.98
C ASP A 534 -3.03 43.34 -5.04
N LEU A 535 -2.67 42.33 -4.23
CA LEU A 535 -3.61 41.73 -3.29
C LEU A 535 -3.99 42.67 -2.15
N ARG A 536 -5.30 42.72 -1.86
CA ARG A 536 -5.91 43.42 -0.73
C ARG A 536 -6.03 42.52 0.51
N ALA A 537 -6.21 43.13 1.68
CA ALA A 537 -6.23 42.41 2.96
C ALA A 537 -7.46 41.49 3.10
N ASP A 538 -8.61 41.91 2.59
CA ASP A 538 -9.87 41.13 2.54
C ASP A 538 -9.76 39.88 1.67
N GLN A 539 -8.76 39.83 0.79
CA GLN A 539 -8.52 38.70 -0.11
C GLN A 539 -7.52 37.69 0.45
N LEU A 540 -6.89 38.00 1.60
CA LEU A 540 -5.94 37.11 2.27
C LEU A 540 -6.59 36.42 3.47
N ARG A 541 -6.32 35.13 3.59
CA ARG A 541 -6.59 34.32 4.77
C ARG A 541 -5.26 33.90 5.38
N LEU A 542 -5.07 34.25 6.66
CA LEU A 542 -3.90 33.85 7.43
C LEU A 542 -4.30 32.76 8.41
N GLN A 543 -3.45 31.76 8.57
CA GLN A 543 -3.62 30.73 9.60
C GLN A 543 -2.27 30.44 10.23
N VAL A 544 -2.23 30.26 11.55
CA VAL A 544 -1.02 29.85 12.25
C VAL A 544 -1.14 28.40 12.69
N LEU A 545 -0.13 27.60 12.34
CA LEU A 545 -0.01 26.20 12.75
C LEU A 545 1.21 26.06 13.66
N HIS A 546 1.03 25.54 14.87
CA HIS A 546 2.12 25.31 15.80
C HIS A 546 1.84 24.07 16.68
N PRO A 547 2.81 23.19 16.98
CA PRO A 547 2.58 21.96 17.75
C PRO A 547 1.90 22.12 19.12
N ARG A 548 2.08 23.27 19.79
CA ARG A 548 1.41 23.58 21.07
C ARG A 548 -0.08 23.93 20.92
N TRP A 549 -0.55 24.25 19.71
CA TRP A 549 -1.94 24.56 19.41
C TRP A 549 -2.51 23.46 18.51
N PRO A 550 -3.40 22.60 19.03
CA PRO A 550 -3.99 21.53 18.25
C PRO A 550 -5.05 22.10 17.27
N GLY A 551 -4.59 22.60 16.13
CA GLY A 551 -5.43 23.14 15.04
C GLY A 551 -4.84 24.39 14.39
N PRO A 552 -5.40 24.85 13.26
CA PRO A 552 -5.05 26.14 12.68
C PRO A 552 -5.70 27.26 13.49
N VAL A 553 -4.95 28.31 13.80
CA VAL A 553 -5.53 29.54 14.38
C VAL A 553 -5.75 30.53 13.24
N PRO A 554 -7.01 30.79 12.82
CA PRO A 554 -7.28 31.74 11.75
C PRO A 554 -7.00 33.18 12.22
N PHE A 555 -6.51 34.01 11.31
CA PHE A 555 -6.23 35.42 11.54
C PHE A 555 -6.62 36.23 10.30
N ALA A 556 -7.25 37.39 10.53
CA ALA A 556 -7.62 38.31 9.46
C ALA A 556 -6.45 39.26 9.16
N ALA A 557 -6.02 39.32 7.91
CA ALA A 557 -5.05 40.32 7.47
C ALA A 557 -5.63 41.73 7.62
N THR A 558 -4.78 42.71 7.97
CA THR A 558 -5.16 44.12 8.05
C THR A 558 -4.45 44.95 6.98
N SER A 559 -5.10 46.00 6.48
CA SER A 559 -4.50 46.91 5.49
C SER A 559 -3.19 47.55 5.99
N ALA A 560 -3.13 47.93 7.27
CA ALA A 560 -1.93 48.46 7.90
C ALA A 560 -0.79 47.42 7.96
N GLY A 561 -1.12 46.17 8.28
CA GLY A 561 -0.16 45.06 8.27
C GLY A 561 0.40 44.76 6.86
N MET A 562 -0.42 44.96 5.83
CA MET A 562 0.05 44.78 4.45
C MET A 562 0.85 45.95 3.86
N ALA A 563 0.71 47.15 4.43
CA ALA A 563 1.40 48.36 3.98
C ALA A 563 2.82 48.52 4.57
N GLY A 564 3.37 47.46 5.16
CA GLY A 564 4.70 47.44 5.79
C GLY A 564 4.69 47.50 7.32
N GLY A 565 3.51 47.58 7.96
CA GLY A 565 3.38 47.39 9.41
C GLY A 565 3.57 45.92 9.79
N ALA A 566 4.28 45.63 10.88
CA ALA A 566 4.41 44.25 11.37
C ALA A 566 3.04 43.74 11.86
N MET A 567 2.53 42.66 11.27
CA MET A 567 1.31 42.01 11.74
C MET A 567 1.55 41.36 13.10
N ARG A 568 0.69 41.62 14.08
CA ARG A 568 0.77 40.97 15.40
C ARG A 568 -0.33 39.92 15.50
N ILE A 569 0.07 38.66 15.58
CA ILE A 569 -0.83 37.52 15.71
C ILE A 569 -0.70 36.96 17.12
N THR A 570 -1.75 37.11 17.93
CA THR A 570 -1.80 36.56 19.28
C THR A 570 -2.54 35.24 19.26
N LEU A 571 -1.84 34.14 19.57
CA LEU A 571 -2.45 32.82 19.70
C LEU A 571 -3.22 32.76 21.04
N PRO A 572 -4.49 32.31 21.03
CA PRO A 572 -5.30 32.24 22.24
C PRO A 572 -4.72 31.20 23.21
N ARG A 573 -5.03 31.32 24.51
CA ARG A 573 -4.70 30.25 25.47
C ARG A 573 -5.43 28.96 25.04
N PRO A 574 -4.76 27.80 24.98
CA PRO A 574 -5.45 26.53 24.76
C PRO A 574 -6.54 26.35 25.82
N ALA A 575 -7.77 26.13 25.39
CA ALA A 575 -8.88 25.77 26.25
C ALA A 575 -8.63 24.37 26.84
N VAL A 576 -9.07 24.15 28.07
CA VAL A 576 -9.16 22.81 28.63
C VAL A 576 -10.59 22.31 28.44
N ILE A 577 -10.72 21.11 27.88
CA ILE A 577 -11.94 20.31 27.90
C ILE A 577 -11.76 19.26 28.98
N SER A 578 -12.67 19.21 29.93
CA SER A 578 -12.70 18.14 30.93
C SER A 578 -14.11 17.64 31.13
N GLY A 579 -14.24 16.39 31.56
CA GLY A 579 -15.52 15.78 31.87
C GLY A 579 -15.33 14.38 32.43
N SER A 580 -16.44 13.71 32.72
CA SER A 580 -16.47 12.32 33.17
C SER A 580 -17.33 11.47 32.24
N VAL A 581 -17.02 10.18 32.17
CA VAL A 581 -17.70 9.20 31.33
C VAL A 581 -18.18 8.05 32.20
N VAL A 582 -19.46 7.71 32.07
CA VAL A 582 -20.12 6.64 32.82
C VAL A 582 -20.89 5.69 31.90
N ASP A 583 -21.17 4.49 32.39
CA ASP A 583 -22.10 3.55 31.76
C ASP A 583 -23.58 3.92 32.07
N PRO A 584 -24.59 3.27 31.46
CA PRO A 584 -26.00 3.55 31.71
C PRO A 584 -26.43 3.33 33.17
N GLU A 585 -25.66 2.54 33.93
CA GLU A 585 -25.87 2.28 35.35
C GLU A 585 -25.18 3.32 36.26
N GLY A 586 -24.40 4.25 35.69
CA GLY A 586 -23.71 5.34 36.38
C GLY A 586 -22.30 4.99 36.87
N ASN A 587 -21.74 3.82 36.52
CA ASN A 587 -20.38 3.45 36.90
C ASN A 587 -19.34 4.15 36.00
N PRO A 588 -18.18 4.57 36.55
CA PRO A 588 -17.12 5.17 35.74
C PRO A 588 -16.58 4.24 34.65
N VAL A 589 -16.41 4.76 33.43
CA VAL A 589 -15.80 4.01 32.32
C VAL A 589 -14.34 4.43 32.18
N ALA A 590 -13.43 3.60 32.67
CA ALA A 590 -11.99 3.82 32.56
C ALA A 590 -11.45 3.48 31.16
N GLY A 591 -10.48 4.26 30.67
CA GLY A 591 -9.85 4.05 29.37
C GLY A 591 -10.73 4.36 28.16
N ALA A 592 -11.87 5.04 28.35
CA ALA A 592 -12.70 5.53 27.26
C ALA A 592 -11.91 6.57 26.46
N ARG A 593 -11.84 6.39 25.15
CA ARG A 593 -11.17 7.29 24.22
C ARG A 593 -12.01 8.53 24.01
N VAL A 594 -11.39 9.70 24.09
CA VAL A 594 -12.01 11.01 23.91
C VAL A 594 -11.28 11.77 22.82
N VAL A 595 -12.01 12.29 21.82
CA VAL A 595 -11.46 13.00 20.66
C VAL A 595 -12.24 14.27 20.40
N VAL A 596 -11.54 15.36 20.12
CA VAL A 596 -12.18 16.60 19.63
C VAL A 596 -12.05 16.67 18.12
N TRP A 597 -13.15 16.87 17.42
CA TRP A 597 -13.21 17.08 15.97
C TRP A 597 -13.49 18.54 15.66
N THR A 598 -12.72 19.14 14.75
CA THR A 598 -12.87 20.57 14.38
C THR A 598 -13.25 20.74 12.90
N GLY A 599 -14.34 21.49 12.62
CA GLY A 599 -14.67 22.05 11.30
C GLY A 599 -15.24 21.12 10.21
N ILE A 600 -15.57 21.69 9.04
CA ILE A 600 -16.24 21.04 7.87
C ILE A 600 -15.39 19.90 7.25
N LEU A 601 -14.07 19.93 7.41
CA LEU A 601 -13.15 18.86 6.98
C LEU A 601 -12.79 17.89 8.11
N SER A 602 -13.31 18.13 9.33
CA SER A 602 -13.43 17.15 10.40
C SER A 602 -12.14 16.38 10.72
N VAL A 603 -11.04 17.12 10.83
CA VAL A 603 -9.71 16.55 11.10
C VAL A 603 -9.60 16.24 12.60
N GLY A 604 -9.04 15.08 12.95
CA GLY A 604 -8.91 14.64 14.34
C GLY A 604 -8.05 15.61 15.14
N GLY A 605 -8.63 16.20 16.17
CA GLY A 605 -7.96 17.06 17.14
C GLY A 605 -7.36 16.24 18.29
N PRO A 606 -7.15 16.87 19.47
CA PRO A 606 -6.61 16.22 20.66
C PRO A 606 -7.33 14.91 20.99
N VAL A 607 -6.55 13.89 21.30
CA VAL A 607 -7.04 12.57 21.75
C VAL A 607 -6.53 12.33 23.16
N GLY A 608 -7.39 11.81 24.03
CA GLY A 608 -6.98 11.26 25.32
C GLY A 608 -7.85 10.10 25.72
N ALA A 609 -7.64 9.63 26.95
CA ALA A 609 -8.41 8.56 27.55
C ALA A 609 -8.88 8.97 28.94
N THR A 610 -9.99 8.41 29.39
CA THR A 610 -10.44 8.57 30.78
C THR A 610 -9.54 7.82 31.75
N ASP A 611 -9.36 8.38 32.93
CA ASP A 611 -8.66 7.74 34.05
C ASP A 611 -9.50 6.64 34.71
N ALA A 612 -8.99 6.04 35.78
CA ALA A 612 -9.69 4.98 36.52
C ALA A 612 -11.03 5.44 37.14
N ALA A 613 -11.21 6.74 37.34
CA ALA A 613 -12.43 7.35 37.85
C ALA A 613 -13.33 7.88 36.71
N GLY A 614 -13.03 7.52 35.45
CA GLY A 614 -13.82 7.91 34.29
C GLY A 614 -13.62 9.37 33.86
N ASN A 615 -12.67 10.10 34.44
CA ASN A 615 -12.45 11.52 34.14
C ASN A 615 -11.45 11.68 32.99
N PHE A 616 -11.66 12.68 32.14
CA PHE A 616 -10.72 13.07 31.11
C PHE A 616 -10.40 14.57 31.18
N ARG A 617 -9.22 14.92 30.67
CA ARG A 617 -8.78 16.32 30.51
C ARG A 617 -7.95 16.44 29.24
N LEU A 618 -8.39 17.29 28.31
CA LEU A 618 -7.77 17.55 27.01
C LEU A 618 -7.48 19.03 26.86
N GLN A 619 -6.37 19.39 26.22
CA GLN A 619 -6.14 20.75 25.75
C GLN A 619 -6.62 20.85 24.31
N ALA A 620 -7.52 21.80 24.02
CA ALA A 620 -8.04 22.07 22.68
C ALA A 620 -7.96 23.58 22.37
N VAL A 621 -7.92 23.96 21.10
CA VAL A 621 -7.97 25.39 20.73
C VAL A 621 -9.43 25.79 20.56
N SER A 622 -9.82 26.93 21.12
CA SER A 622 -11.11 27.56 20.80
C SER A 622 -11.13 27.90 19.32
N THR A 623 -11.94 27.19 18.53
CA THR A 623 -12.20 27.58 17.15
C THR A 623 -13.57 28.26 17.06
N PRO A 624 -13.74 29.30 16.22
CA PRO A 624 -15.05 29.91 15.97
C PRO A 624 -16.08 28.95 15.35
N ASN A 625 -15.65 27.79 14.86
CA ASN A 625 -16.50 26.78 14.25
C ASN A 625 -16.97 25.74 15.26
N PRO A 626 -18.18 25.16 15.09
CA PRO A 626 -18.66 24.08 15.94
C PRO A 626 -17.68 22.90 15.89
N SER A 627 -17.27 22.45 17.08
CA SER A 627 -16.44 21.26 17.27
C SER A 627 -17.30 20.13 17.84
N THR A 628 -16.93 18.88 17.60
CA THR A 628 -17.64 17.70 18.14
C THR A 628 -16.69 16.90 19.01
N LEU A 629 -17.08 16.60 20.24
CA LEU A 629 -16.37 15.66 21.11
C LEU A 629 -16.92 14.25 20.87
N GLU A 630 -16.07 13.32 20.46
CA GLU A 630 -16.39 11.89 20.38
C GLU A 630 -15.84 11.18 21.61
N VAL A 631 -16.69 10.38 22.27
CA VAL A 631 -16.30 9.47 23.35
C VAL A 631 -16.62 8.04 22.95
N SER A 632 -15.67 7.12 23.08
CA SER A 632 -15.87 5.71 22.74
C SER A 632 -15.12 4.77 23.69
N ALA A 633 -15.74 3.63 24.00
CA ALA A 633 -15.16 2.57 24.82
C ALA A 633 -15.58 1.18 24.32
N PRO A 634 -14.77 0.12 24.55
CA PRO A 634 -15.17 -1.25 24.22
C PRO A 634 -16.50 -1.63 24.89
N GLY A 635 -17.39 -2.30 24.16
CA GLY A 635 -18.71 -2.71 24.67
C GLY A 635 -19.80 -1.64 24.58
N PHE A 636 -19.44 -0.38 24.31
CA PHE A 636 -20.39 0.73 24.17
C PHE A 636 -20.42 1.29 22.75
N ALA A 637 -21.52 1.95 22.39
CA ALA A 637 -21.59 2.74 21.18
C ALA A 637 -20.82 4.07 21.35
N PRO A 638 -20.20 4.60 20.28
CA PRO A 638 -19.60 5.93 20.31
C PRO A 638 -20.65 7.02 20.58
N HIS A 639 -20.34 7.96 21.46
CA HIS A 639 -21.20 9.09 21.80
C HIS A 639 -20.59 10.40 21.25
N LEU A 640 -21.42 11.24 20.62
CA LEU A 640 -20.99 12.48 19.97
C LEU A 640 -21.64 13.68 20.67
N VAL A 641 -20.82 14.56 21.24
CA VAL A 641 -21.26 15.78 21.95
C VAL A 641 -20.90 17.01 21.13
N ALA A 642 -21.88 17.84 20.78
CA ALA A 642 -21.62 19.11 20.13
C ALA A 642 -21.05 20.11 21.14
N LEU A 643 -19.86 20.65 20.88
CA LEU A 643 -19.26 21.71 21.68
C LEU A 643 -19.84 23.06 21.21
N ARG A 644 -20.80 23.59 21.97
CA ARG A 644 -21.43 24.89 21.74
C ARG A 644 -21.20 25.76 22.98
N THR A 645 -20.12 26.54 23.05
CA THR A 645 -19.87 27.65 24.00
C THR A 645 -18.44 28.18 23.87
N GLU A 646 -18.15 29.37 24.40
CA GLU A 646 -16.78 29.90 24.54
C GLU A 646 -16.06 29.21 25.74
N PRO A 647 -14.72 29.06 25.72
CA PRO A 647 -13.95 28.39 26.78
C PRO A 647 -14.06 29.02 28.19
N PRO A 648 -13.86 28.26 29.28
CA PRO A 648 -13.49 26.83 29.34
C PRO A 648 -14.66 25.91 29.00
N TRP A 649 -14.35 24.80 28.34
CA TRP A 649 -15.35 23.81 27.94
C TRP A 649 -15.53 22.76 29.04
N ASP A 650 -16.55 22.98 29.85
CA ASP A 650 -17.11 21.98 30.74
C ASP A 650 -18.48 21.58 30.15
N PRO A 651 -18.69 20.33 29.67
CA PRO A 651 -19.98 19.89 29.14
C PRO A 651 -21.12 19.93 30.18
N GLY A 652 -20.85 20.38 31.40
CA GLY A 652 -21.78 20.50 32.52
C GLY A 652 -21.47 19.44 33.57
N GLN A 653 -21.95 19.64 34.79
CA GLN A 653 -21.76 18.73 35.94
C GLN A 653 -22.29 17.29 35.73
N SER A 654 -22.91 17.00 34.59
CA SER A 654 -23.48 15.69 34.27
C SER A 654 -22.50 14.84 33.45
N PRO A 655 -22.24 13.60 33.85
CA PRO A 655 -21.33 12.71 33.13
C PRO A 655 -21.87 12.36 31.73
N ILE A 656 -20.96 12.14 30.78
CA ILE A 656 -21.28 11.61 29.45
C ILE A 656 -21.64 10.13 29.61
N VAL A 657 -22.87 9.77 29.27
CA VAL A 657 -23.36 8.38 29.38
C VAL A 657 -23.13 7.64 28.07
N LEU A 658 -22.35 6.56 28.12
CA LEU A 658 -22.13 5.67 26.97
C LEU A 658 -23.23 4.60 26.90
N SER A 659 -24.08 4.66 25.86
CA SER A 659 -25.13 3.68 25.63
C SER A 659 -24.57 2.37 25.05
N ARG A 660 -25.29 1.26 25.27
CA ARG A 660 -25.03 0.00 24.56
C ARG A 660 -25.54 0.11 23.12
N GLY A 661 -24.69 -0.17 22.15
CA GLY A 661 -25.07 -0.09 20.74
C GLY A 661 -25.96 -1.26 20.28
N HIS A 662 -26.63 -1.08 19.15
CA HIS A 662 -27.47 -2.11 18.53
C HIS A 662 -26.81 -2.71 17.27
N PRO A 663 -26.98 -4.02 17.01
CA PRO A 663 -26.42 -4.65 15.83
C PRO A 663 -27.28 -4.40 14.58
N LEU A 664 -26.62 -4.11 13.45
CA LEU A 664 -27.25 -3.98 12.12
C LEU A 664 -26.54 -4.90 11.13
N ARG A 665 -27.29 -5.75 10.44
CA ARG A 665 -26.80 -6.62 9.37
C ARG A 665 -27.16 -6.02 8.01
N ILE A 666 -26.16 -5.83 7.16
CA ILE A 666 -26.32 -5.26 5.81
C ILE A 666 -25.86 -6.28 4.78
N GLN A 667 -26.71 -6.59 3.81
CA GLN A 667 -26.37 -7.43 2.66
C GLN A 667 -26.23 -6.57 1.41
N VAL A 668 -25.04 -6.57 0.81
CA VAL A 668 -24.71 -5.82 -0.40
C VAL A 668 -24.67 -6.74 -1.61
N ARG A 669 -25.45 -6.41 -2.64
CA ARG A 669 -25.57 -7.16 -3.88
C ARG A 669 -25.38 -6.27 -5.10
N HIS A 670 -25.08 -6.89 -6.23
CA HIS A 670 -25.09 -6.25 -7.53
C HIS A 670 -26.50 -6.27 -8.15
N ALA A 671 -26.72 -5.48 -9.21
CA ALA A 671 -27.99 -5.42 -9.95
C ALA A 671 -28.49 -6.79 -10.43
N GLU A 672 -27.59 -7.71 -10.82
CA GLU A 672 -27.97 -9.10 -11.16
C GLU A 672 -28.05 -10.06 -9.95
N GLY A 673 -28.11 -9.52 -8.73
CA GLY A 673 -28.35 -10.28 -7.49
C GLY A 673 -27.14 -10.99 -6.85
N ARG A 674 -25.97 -10.94 -7.50
CA ARG A 674 -24.72 -11.53 -6.98
C ARG A 674 -24.20 -10.77 -5.75
N PRO A 675 -23.56 -11.43 -4.77
CA PRO A 675 -22.99 -10.76 -3.61
C PRO A 675 -21.79 -9.88 -4.00
N VAL A 676 -21.62 -8.77 -3.30
CA VAL A 676 -20.44 -7.90 -3.44
C VAL A 676 -19.55 -8.09 -2.21
N PRO A 677 -18.47 -8.90 -2.29
CA PRO A 677 -17.53 -9.07 -1.19
C PRO A 677 -16.65 -7.84 -1.01
N ASP A 678 -16.10 -7.70 0.20
CA ASP A 678 -15.19 -6.61 0.59
C ASP A 678 -15.76 -5.19 0.38
N ALA A 679 -17.08 -5.07 0.26
CA ALA A 679 -17.77 -3.79 0.18
C ALA A 679 -17.66 -3.09 1.53
N LEU A 680 -17.04 -1.91 1.55
CA LEU A 680 -16.90 -1.11 2.76
C LEU A 680 -18.21 -0.36 3.02
N ILE A 681 -18.64 -0.36 4.27
CA ILE A 681 -19.84 0.31 4.74
C ILE A 681 -19.46 1.28 5.85
N GLU A 682 -19.90 2.52 5.69
CA GLU A 682 -19.65 3.64 6.57
C GLU A 682 -21.00 4.27 6.93
N ALA A 683 -21.10 4.94 8.08
CA ALA A 683 -22.33 5.55 8.55
C ALA A 683 -22.08 7.00 9.00
N ARG A 684 -23.06 7.88 8.73
CA ARG A 684 -23.11 9.24 9.26
C ARG A 684 -24.50 9.57 9.78
N THR A 685 -24.56 10.47 10.75
CA THR A 685 -25.81 11.14 11.13
C THR A 685 -26.28 12.03 9.97
N LEU A 686 -27.56 12.35 9.90
CA LEU A 686 -28.06 13.23 8.82
C LEU A 686 -27.57 14.69 8.98
N GLN A 687 -27.08 15.07 10.16
CA GLN A 687 -26.33 16.32 10.38
C GLN A 687 -24.91 16.28 9.79
N GLY A 688 -24.48 15.14 9.23
CA GLY A 688 -23.20 14.99 8.54
C GLY A 688 -22.07 14.46 9.42
N THR A 689 -22.32 14.09 10.68
CA THR A 689 -21.28 13.57 11.56
C THR A 689 -21.06 12.08 11.32
N PHE A 690 -19.85 11.69 10.91
CA PHE A 690 -19.51 10.29 10.70
C PHE A 690 -19.38 9.52 12.01
N LEU A 691 -19.86 8.27 11.98
CA LEU A 691 -19.58 7.30 13.02
C LEU A 691 -18.15 6.76 12.85
N PRO A 692 -17.43 6.48 13.95
CA PRO A 692 -16.02 6.07 13.89
C PRO A 692 -15.83 4.60 13.48
N ASP A 693 -16.84 3.75 13.70
CA ASP A 693 -16.81 2.35 13.30
C ASP A 693 -17.01 2.22 11.76
N GLN A 694 -16.44 1.18 11.16
CA GLN A 694 -16.67 0.79 9.75
C GLN A 694 -16.74 -0.74 9.68
N VAL A 695 -17.48 -1.26 8.70
CA VAL A 695 -17.55 -2.71 8.46
C VAL A 695 -17.41 -3.03 6.99
N SER A 696 -16.90 -4.21 6.68
CA SER A 696 -16.79 -4.72 5.30
C SER A 696 -17.63 -5.98 5.14
N THR A 697 -18.14 -6.20 3.93
CA THR A 697 -18.87 -7.42 3.62
C THR A 697 -17.93 -8.62 3.48
N ASP A 698 -18.40 -9.77 3.93
CA ASP A 698 -17.75 -11.06 3.74
C ASP A 698 -17.89 -11.59 2.29
N ALA A 699 -17.42 -12.80 2.03
CA ALA A 699 -17.54 -13.47 0.73
C ALA A 699 -19.00 -13.64 0.24
N ALA A 700 -19.98 -13.61 1.16
CA ALA A 700 -21.40 -13.69 0.85
C ALA A 700 -22.05 -12.30 0.68
N GLY A 701 -21.26 -11.23 0.69
CA GLY A 701 -21.73 -9.86 0.57
C GLY A 701 -22.45 -9.37 1.83
N VAL A 702 -22.15 -9.93 3.00
CA VAL A 702 -22.83 -9.60 4.27
C VAL A 702 -21.85 -8.92 5.23
N ALA A 703 -22.26 -7.81 5.82
CA ALA A 703 -21.55 -7.16 6.91
C ALA A 703 -22.45 -7.05 8.15
N THR A 704 -21.84 -7.09 9.34
CA THR A 704 -22.56 -6.87 10.60
C THR A 704 -21.89 -5.75 11.37
N TRP A 705 -22.61 -4.63 11.50
CA TRP A 705 -22.27 -3.55 12.40
C TRP A 705 -22.69 -3.92 13.81
N GLN A 706 -21.75 -3.95 14.77
CA GLN A 706 -22.05 -4.48 16.10
C GLN A 706 -22.61 -3.43 17.07
N ARG A 707 -22.19 -2.17 16.95
CA ARG A 707 -22.46 -1.11 17.94
C ARG A 707 -22.92 0.18 17.27
N LEU A 708 -24.06 0.12 16.60
CA LEU A 708 -24.66 1.35 16.07
C LEU A 708 -25.19 2.17 17.27
N PRO A 709 -24.84 3.47 17.41
CA PRO A 709 -25.36 4.31 18.49
C PRO A 709 -26.86 4.54 18.35
N ASP A 710 -27.46 5.11 19.38
CA ASP A 710 -28.76 5.77 19.24
C ASP A 710 -28.54 7.18 18.66
N PRO A 711 -29.35 7.63 17.68
CA PRO A 711 -29.13 8.90 16.99
C PRO A 711 -29.38 10.16 17.86
N GLY A 712 -29.67 10.01 19.15
CA GLY A 712 -29.90 11.12 20.09
C GLY A 712 -31.29 11.76 19.99
N THR A 713 -31.63 12.61 20.96
CA THR A 713 -32.98 13.14 21.24
C THR A 713 -33.48 14.27 20.34
N GLU A 714 -32.81 14.60 19.23
CA GLU A 714 -33.31 15.59 18.27
C GLU A 714 -33.56 14.95 16.89
N ALA A 715 -34.83 14.65 16.61
CA ALA A 715 -35.46 14.51 15.30
C ALA A 715 -34.91 13.50 14.27
N MET A 716 -33.95 12.64 14.58
CA MET A 716 -33.33 11.73 13.59
C MET A 716 -33.67 10.26 13.86
N ASP A 717 -34.58 9.66 13.08
CA ASP A 717 -34.85 8.21 13.16
C ASP A 717 -33.93 7.37 12.27
N GLN A 718 -33.04 8.01 11.50
CA GLN A 718 -32.27 7.43 10.39
C GLN A 718 -30.78 7.79 10.42
N TYR A 719 -29.98 6.84 9.95
CA TYR A 719 -28.59 6.99 9.56
C TYR A 719 -28.47 7.09 8.05
N GLN A 720 -27.49 7.86 7.56
CA GLN A 720 -27.08 7.77 6.18
C GLN A 720 -25.82 6.92 6.08
N PHE A 721 -25.92 5.81 5.35
CA PHE A 721 -24.79 4.94 5.08
C PHE A 721 -24.13 5.33 3.76
N LEU A 722 -22.82 5.11 3.66
CA LEU A 722 -22.06 5.19 2.43
C LEU A 722 -21.44 3.80 2.19
N ILE A 723 -21.78 3.18 1.06
CA ILE A 723 -21.41 1.80 0.74
C ILE A 723 -20.59 1.79 -0.55
N HIS A 724 -19.40 1.21 -0.49
CA HIS A 724 -18.44 1.17 -1.57
C HIS A 724 -18.06 -0.27 -1.93
N GLY A 725 -18.40 -0.71 -3.14
CA GLY A 725 -17.88 -1.96 -3.71
C GLY A 725 -16.78 -1.68 -4.74
N SER A 726 -15.74 -2.52 -4.78
CA SER A 726 -14.69 -2.38 -5.81
C SER A 726 -15.28 -2.53 -7.22
N GLY A 727 -15.04 -1.54 -8.09
CA GLY A 727 -15.58 -1.50 -9.45
C GLY A 727 -17.03 -1.03 -9.57
N PHE A 728 -17.66 -0.62 -8.46
CA PHE A 728 -19.02 -0.10 -8.41
C PHE A 728 -19.05 1.36 -7.98
N PRO A 729 -20.03 2.16 -8.45
CA PRO A 729 -20.35 3.44 -7.85
C PRO A 729 -20.80 3.27 -6.40
N SER A 730 -20.52 4.27 -5.57
CA SER A 730 -20.93 4.28 -4.17
C SER A 730 -22.45 4.40 -4.05
N ALA A 731 -23.05 3.67 -3.11
CA ALA A 731 -24.45 3.84 -2.74
C ALA A 731 -24.55 4.62 -1.42
N MET A 732 -25.61 5.43 -1.27
CA MET A 732 -25.83 6.26 -0.08
C MET A 732 -27.21 6.04 0.57
N PRO A 733 -27.55 4.81 1.01
CA PRO A 733 -28.89 4.54 1.55
C PRO A 733 -29.10 5.22 2.91
N ARG A 734 -30.35 5.63 3.16
CA ARG A 734 -30.80 6.02 4.51
C ARG A 734 -31.48 4.82 5.15
N ILE A 735 -31.06 4.46 6.36
CA ILE A 735 -31.55 3.28 7.09
C ILE A 735 -32.03 3.72 8.46
N ARG A 736 -33.21 3.29 8.89
CA ARG A 736 -33.74 3.62 10.22
C ARG A 736 -32.97 2.88 11.31
N HIS A 737 -32.75 3.53 12.46
CA HIS A 737 -32.00 2.94 13.58
C HIS A 737 -32.64 1.65 14.14
N GLN A 738 -33.95 1.46 13.95
CA GLN A 738 -34.71 0.28 14.38
C GLN A 738 -34.52 -0.93 13.47
N GLU A 739 -34.01 -0.73 12.25
CA GLU A 739 -33.79 -1.82 11.30
C GLU A 739 -32.58 -2.66 11.75
N THR A 740 -32.73 -3.98 11.69
CA THR A 740 -31.67 -4.93 12.08
C THR A 740 -31.12 -5.70 10.89
N ASN A 741 -31.83 -5.72 9.76
CA ASN A 741 -31.44 -6.43 8.54
C ASN A 741 -31.85 -5.61 7.30
N VAL A 742 -30.87 -5.22 6.47
CA VAL A 742 -31.10 -4.39 5.28
C VAL A 742 -30.37 -4.97 4.09
N ALA A 743 -31.02 -4.95 2.92
CA ALA A 743 -30.38 -5.30 1.65
C ALA A 743 -30.15 -4.03 0.81
N VAL A 744 -28.94 -3.89 0.27
CA VAL A 744 -28.55 -2.76 -0.59
C VAL A 744 -28.01 -3.30 -1.92
N THR A 745 -28.49 -2.72 -3.02
CA THR A 745 -28.04 -3.05 -4.37
C THR A 745 -27.16 -1.93 -4.91
N LEU A 746 -25.92 -2.25 -5.29
CA LEU A 746 -25.04 -1.30 -5.99
C LEU A 746 -25.41 -1.22 -7.47
N ALA A 747 -25.46 -0.01 -8.02
CA ALA A 747 -25.64 0.24 -9.45
C ALA A 747 -24.44 -0.28 -10.25
N GLY A 748 -24.60 -0.42 -11.57
CA GLY A 748 -23.71 -1.25 -12.38
C GLY A 748 -22.27 -0.76 -12.55
N ARG A 749 -21.44 -1.65 -13.11
CA ARG A 749 -19.97 -1.60 -13.09
C ARG A 749 -19.41 -0.44 -13.93
N ILE A 750 -18.22 0.06 -13.62
CA ILE A 750 -17.49 0.93 -14.54
C ILE A 750 -16.70 0.06 -15.54
N GLU A 751 -16.92 0.24 -16.84
CA GLU A 751 -16.16 -0.44 -17.89
C GLU A 751 -15.54 0.57 -18.86
N THR A 752 -14.41 0.19 -19.47
CA THR A 752 -13.75 0.97 -20.53
C THR A 752 -14.38 0.63 -21.87
N LEU A 753 -14.94 1.65 -22.53
CA LEU A 753 -15.48 1.55 -23.89
C LEU A 753 -14.55 2.27 -24.87
N ALA A 754 -14.55 1.83 -26.12
CA ALA A 754 -13.79 2.44 -27.20
C ALA A 754 -14.72 2.74 -28.38
N ALA A 755 -14.51 3.86 -29.07
CA ALA A 755 -15.26 4.18 -30.28
C ALA A 755 -14.35 4.77 -31.37
N LYS A 756 -14.73 4.53 -32.63
CA LYS A 756 -14.10 5.14 -33.80
C LYS A 756 -15.01 6.23 -34.35
N VAL A 757 -14.51 7.44 -34.56
CA VAL A 757 -15.28 8.57 -35.08
C VAL A 757 -14.77 8.97 -36.45
N VAL A 758 -15.65 8.90 -37.45
CA VAL A 758 -15.30 9.18 -38.85
C VAL A 758 -16.26 10.20 -39.45
N ASP A 759 -15.77 10.92 -40.45
CA ASP A 759 -16.58 11.75 -41.33
C ASP A 759 -17.58 10.88 -42.11
N ALA A 760 -18.86 11.25 -42.09
CA ALA A 760 -19.92 10.48 -42.72
C ALA A 760 -19.80 10.43 -44.25
N GLY A 761 -19.27 11.48 -44.88
CA GLY A 761 -19.19 11.63 -46.34
C GLY A 761 -17.97 10.97 -46.96
N ASN A 762 -16.81 11.04 -46.29
CA ASN A 762 -15.55 10.53 -46.85
C ASN A 762 -14.91 9.38 -46.03
N GLY A 763 -15.45 9.05 -44.85
CA GLY A 763 -14.97 7.96 -44.01
C GLY A 763 -13.61 8.20 -43.34
N ARG A 764 -13.01 9.39 -43.49
CA ARG A 764 -11.74 9.74 -42.86
C ARG A 764 -11.92 9.92 -41.35
N PRO A 765 -10.88 9.63 -40.55
CA PRO A 765 -10.93 9.86 -39.11
C PRO A 765 -11.11 11.36 -38.79
N VAL A 766 -12.02 11.67 -37.86
CA VAL A 766 -12.21 13.06 -37.41
C VAL A 766 -11.00 13.47 -36.54
N PRO A 767 -10.26 14.54 -36.88
CA PRO A 767 -8.98 14.87 -36.22
C PRO A 767 -9.13 15.20 -34.73
N LEU A 768 -10.23 15.84 -34.35
CA LEU A 768 -10.51 16.27 -32.98
C LEU A 768 -12.01 16.26 -32.72
N PHE A 769 -12.45 15.61 -31.65
CA PHE A 769 -13.86 15.56 -31.24
C PHE A 769 -13.99 15.35 -29.73
N LYS A 770 -15.14 15.72 -29.17
CA LYS A 770 -15.47 15.66 -27.74
C LYS A 770 -16.62 14.68 -27.53
N LEU A 771 -16.53 13.86 -26.50
CA LEU A 771 -17.60 13.01 -26.02
C LEU A 771 -18.25 13.65 -24.80
N TRP A 772 -19.57 13.78 -24.83
CA TRP A 772 -20.39 14.27 -23.74
C TRP A 772 -21.18 13.12 -23.13
N SER A 773 -21.36 13.15 -21.81
CA SER A 773 -22.30 12.29 -21.11
C SER A 773 -23.48 13.12 -20.61
N GLY A 774 -24.63 12.50 -20.50
CA GLY A 774 -25.84 13.10 -19.96
C GLY A 774 -26.76 12.04 -19.37
N ARG A 775 -27.82 12.47 -18.70
CA ARG A 775 -28.80 11.56 -18.10
C ARG A 775 -30.22 11.99 -18.44
N LYS A 776 -31.09 11.02 -18.70
CA LYS A 776 -32.55 11.20 -18.71
C LYS A 776 -33.05 11.10 -17.28
N ALA A 777 -33.37 12.23 -16.66
CA ALA A 777 -33.86 12.28 -15.27
C ALA A 777 -35.18 13.03 -15.18
N SER A 778 -36.06 12.58 -14.29
CA SER A 778 -37.33 13.25 -13.95
C SER A 778 -37.18 14.28 -12.82
N ARG A 779 -36.07 14.24 -12.05
CA ARG A 779 -35.71 15.23 -11.00
C ARG A 779 -34.19 15.39 -10.81
N PRO A 780 -33.66 16.59 -10.52
CA PRO A 780 -32.22 16.88 -10.60
C PRO A 780 -31.29 16.33 -9.49
N PHE A 781 -31.77 15.62 -8.46
CA PHE A 781 -30.90 15.23 -7.31
C PHE A 781 -31.16 13.83 -6.73
N GLU A 782 -31.93 13.00 -7.42
CA GLU A 782 -32.16 11.61 -6.99
C GLU A 782 -31.49 10.64 -7.99
N PRO A 783 -30.23 10.23 -7.75
CA PRO A 783 -29.73 9.03 -8.40
C PRO A 783 -30.69 7.90 -8.01
N PHE A 784 -30.94 6.93 -8.90
CA PHE A 784 -31.74 5.72 -8.64
C PHE A 784 -33.27 5.78 -8.86
N VAL A 785 -33.85 6.88 -9.38
CA VAL A 785 -35.19 6.83 -10.00
C VAL A 785 -35.09 6.15 -11.38
N PRO A 786 -36.02 5.24 -11.77
CA PRO A 786 -36.09 4.69 -13.12
C PRO A 786 -36.12 5.81 -14.16
N ALA A 787 -35.28 5.69 -15.20
CA ALA A 787 -35.24 6.69 -16.27
C ALA A 787 -36.59 6.74 -17.00
N ASP A 788 -37.16 7.94 -17.14
CA ASP A 788 -38.26 8.17 -18.06
C ASP A 788 -37.68 8.18 -19.48
N PRO A 789 -38.06 7.22 -20.35
CA PRO A 789 -37.52 7.15 -21.71
C PRO A 789 -37.81 8.41 -22.55
N ASP A 790 -38.86 9.16 -22.20
CA ASP A 790 -39.31 10.36 -22.90
C ASP A 790 -38.75 11.68 -22.31
N ALA A 791 -38.00 11.62 -21.20
CA ALA A 791 -37.38 12.80 -20.61
C ALA A 791 -36.23 13.35 -21.47
N LYS A 792 -36.07 14.69 -21.46
CA LYS A 792 -34.93 15.36 -22.10
C LYS A 792 -33.62 14.95 -21.41
N VAL A 793 -32.57 14.79 -22.21
CA VAL A 793 -31.22 14.54 -21.69
C VAL A 793 -30.64 15.83 -21.12
N GLU A 794 -30.33 15.83 -19.83
CA GLU A 794 -29.48 16.85 -19.21
C GLU A 794 -28.01 16.45 -19.44
N TRP A 795 -27.29 17.29 -20.18
CA TRP A 795 -25.88 17.06 -20.52
C TRP A 795 -24.97 17.61 -19.43
N ASP A 796 -23.89 16.89 -19.13
CA ASP A 796 -22.87 17.33 -18.19
C ASP A 796 -22.22 18.64 -18.69
N ALA A 797 -21.81 19.51 -17.76
CA ALA A 797 -21.23 20.82 -18.08
C ALA A 797 -19.87 20.75 -18.79
N GLN A 798 -19.22 19.58 -18.80
CA GLN A 798 -17.92 19.34 -19.41
C GLN A 798 -17.91 18.01 -20.17
N PRO A 799 -17.13 17.89 -21.26
CA PRO A 799 -16.99 16.62 -21.98
C PRO A 799 -16.27 15.57 -21.12
N VAL A 800 -16.74 14.32 -21.20
CA VAL A 800 -16.16 13.19 -20.45
C VAL A 800 -14.88 12.65 -21.09
N ALA A 801 -14.71 12.81 -22.41
CA ALA A 801 -13.48 12.45 -23.10
C ALA A 801 -13.28 13.28 -24.38
N VAL A 802 -12.04 13.34 -24.86
CA VAL A 802 -11.67 13.98 -26.12
C VAL A 802 -10.97 12.94 -26.97
N GLY A 803 -11.45 12.73 -28.19
CA GLY A 803 -10.87 11.81 -29.14
C GLY A 803 -10.06 12.53 -30.22
N HIS A 804 -9.09 11.81 -30.75
CA HIS A 804 -8.16 12.29 -31.76
C HIS A 804 -8.01 11.26 -32.87
N ASP A 805 -7.81 11.74 -34.10
CA ASP A 805 -7.60 10.89 -35.29
C ASP A 805 -8.62 9.75 -35.39
N GLY A 806 -9.89 10.11 -35.13
CA GLY A 806 -11.04 9.23 -35.16
C GLY A 806 -11.03 8.11 -34.13
N ARG A 807 -10.29 8.21 -33.02
CA ARG A 807 -10.32 7.21 -31.94
C ARG A 807 -10.56 7.86 -30.59
N ILE A 808 -11.29 7.16 -29.74
CA ILE A 808 -11.52 7.54 -28.34
C ILE A 808 -11.64 6.28 -27.47
N GLU A 809 -11.13 6.37 -26.24
CA GLU A 809 -11.36 5.42 -25.15
C GLU A 809 -11.92 6.22 -23.97
N PHE A 810 -12.90 5.67 -23.26
CA PHE A 810 -13.51 6.35 -22.11
C PHE A 810 -14.15 5.35 -21.15
N HIS A 811 -14.23 5.71 -19.87
CA HIS A 811 -14.92 4.92 -18.87
C HIS A 811 -16.41 5.27 -18.86
N ALA A 812 -17.25 4.25 -18.97
CA ALA A 812 -18.69 4.37 -18.90
C ALA A 812 -19.21 3.61 -17.66
N MET A 813 -20.23 4.17 -17.01
CA MET A 813 -21.04 3.39 -16.08
C MET A 813 -21.94 2.46 -16.89
N VAL A 814 -21.92 1.20 -16.50
CA VAL A 814 -22.56 0.10 -17.18
C VAL A 814 -23.83 -0.28 -16.47
N SER A 815 -24.90 -0.57 -17.21
CA SER A 815 -26.20 -0.90 -16.66
C SER A 815 -26.88 0.28 -15.94
N ASP A 816 -26.59 1.54 -16.33
CA ASP A 816 -27.41 2.71 -15.98
C ASP A 816 -28.35 3.04 -17.16
N PRO A 817 -29.63 2.60 -17.11
CA PRO A 817 -30.56 2.76 -18.22
C PRO A 817 -30.89 4.22 -18.57
N GLY A 818 -30.58 5.18 -17.67
CA GLY A 818 -30.80 6.60 -17.92
C GLY A 818 -29.62 7.33 -18.59
N ARG A 819 -28.47 6.67 -18.76
CA ARG A 819 -27.24 7.30 -19.24
C ARG A 819 -27.21 7.42 -20.77
N CYS A 820 -26.86 8.60 -21.27
CA CYS A 820 -26.76 8.90 -22.70
C CYS A 820 -25.40 9.52 -23.05
N TYR A 821 -24.99 9.36 -24.31
CA TYR A 821 -23.71 9.84 -24.83
C TYR A 821 -23.89 10.54 -26.18
N ARG A 822 -23.04 11.55 -26.46
CA ARG A 822 -23.03 12.29 -27.72
C ARG A 822 -21.62 12.76 -28.10
N PHE A 823 -21.32 12.71 -29.38
CA PHE A 823 -20.06 13.19 -29.97
C PHE A 823 -20.25 14.55 -30.63
N ASP A 824 -19.32 15.46 -30.40
CA ASP A 824 -19.32 16.80 -30.99
C ASP A 824 -17.93 17.14 -31.54
N ALA A 825 -17.85 17.73 -32.73
CA ALA A 825 -16.60 18.05 -33.39
C ALA A 825 -16.68 19.39 -34.15
N PRO A 826 -15.62 20.23 -34.13
CA PRO A 826 -15.59 21.47 -34.90
C PRO A 826 -15.81 21.20 -36.40
N GLY A 827 -16.76 21.90 -37.01
CA GLY A 827 -17.12 21.71 -38.44
C GLY A 827 -18.12 20.58 -38.72
N TYR A 828 -18.60 19.88 -37.69
CA TYR A 828 -19.56 18.78 -37.81
C TYR A 828 -20.85 19.04 -37.01
N GLY A 829 -21.97 18.47 -37.45
CA GLY A 829 -23.18 18.35 -36.63
C GLY A 829 -22.94 17.35 -35.48
N PRO A 830 -23.58 17.53 -34.31
CA PRO A 830 -23.47 16.58 -33.22
C PRO A 830 -24.01 15.21 -33.63
N SER A 831 -23.47 14.13 -33.06
CA SER A 831 -24.03 12.79 -33.29
C SER A 831 -25.45 12.68 -32.75
N ALA A 832 -26.18 11.66 -33.22
CA ALA A 832 -27.39 11.21 -32.54
C ALA A 832 -27.09 10.82 -31.08
N GLU A 833 -28.11 10.90 -30.22
CA GLU A 833 -28.04 10.41 -28.85
C GLU A 833 -27.81 8.90 -28.84
N MET A 834 -26.80 8.46 -28.11
CA MET A 834 -26.43 7.05 -28.04
C MET A 834 -26.67 6.53 -26.62
N SER A 835 -27.32 5.37 -26.52
CA SER A 835 -27.41 4.64 -25.26
C SER A 835 -26.07 3.95 -24.96
N GLU A 836 -25.85 3.61 -23.70
CA GLU A 836 -24.70 2.81 -23.29
C GLU A 836 -24.64 1.45 -24.01
N ALA A 837 -25.80 0.79 -24.19
CA ALA A 837 -25.91 -0.47 -24.91
C ALA A 837 -25.45 -0.35 -26.37
N SER A 838 -25.71 0.79 -27.02
CA SER A 838 -25.28 1.08 -28.40
C SER A 838 -23.77 1.23 -28.53
N LEU A 839 -23.08 1.59 -27.44
CA LEU A 839 -21.62 1.73 -27.42
C LEU A 839 -20.89 0.41 -27.08
N ARG A 840 -21.62 -0.63 -26.65
CA ARG A 840 -21.09 -1.96 -26.32
C ARG A 840 -20.97 -2.93 -27.51
N GLN A 841 -21.66 -2.69 -28.62
CA GLN A 841 -21.74 -3.64 -29.75
C GLN A 841 -21.25 -3.02 -31.06
N PRO A 842 -20.36 -3.66 -31.86
CA PRO A 842 -19.29 -4.62 -31.52
C PRO A 842 -18.06 -3.88 -30.94
N ALA A 843 -16.92 -4.57 -30.72
CA ALA A 843 -15.71 -4.16 -29.95
C ALA A 843 -15.04 -2.80 -30.25
N CYS A 844 -15.61 -1.96 -31.11
CA CYS A 844 -15.32 -0.54 -31.29
C CYS A 844 -16.42 0.03 -32.21
N PRO A 845 -17.56 0.57 -31.70
CA PRO A 845 -18.59 1.22 -32.52
C PRO A 845 -17.99 2.32 -33.41
N VAL A 846 -18.43 2.37 -34.67
CA VAL A 846 -18.07 3.44 -35.61
C VAL A 846 -19.17 4.50 -35.62
N VAL A 847 -18.89 5.64 -35.00
CA VAL A 847 -19.75 6.83 -35.01
C VAL A 847 -19.42 7.67 -36.24
N ARG A 848 -20.46 8.04 -36.99
CA ARG A 848 -20.32 8.88 -38.19
C ARG A 848 -20.83 10.28 -37.89
N LEU A 849 -20.01 11.29 -38.10
CA LEU A 849 -20.40 12.69 -37.96
C LEU A 849 -20.59 13.32 -39.34
N SER A 850 -21.71 14.00 -39.53
CA SER A 850 -22.00 14.74 -40.76
C SER A 850 -21.34 16.13 -40.71
N PRO A 851 -20.57 16.53 -41.73
CA PRO A 851 -20.10 17.91 -41.86
C PRO A 851 -21.28 18.90 -41.82
N ARG A 852 -21.07 20.10 -41.26
CA ARG A 852 -22.09 21.17 -41.26
C ARG A 852 -22.20 21.86 -42.62
#